data_AF-A0A935I4D2-F1
#
_entry.id   AF-A0A935I4D2-F1
#
_cell.length_a   1.000
_cell.length_b   1.000
_cell.length_c   1.000
_cell.angle_alpha   90.00
_cell.angle_beta   90.00
_cell.angle_gamma   90.00
#
_symmetry.space_group_name_H-M   'P 1'
#
loop_
_entity.id
_entity.type
_entity.pdbx_description
1 polymer ?
#
loop_
_entity_poly.entity_id
_entity_poly.type
_entity_poly.pdbx_seq_one_letter_code
_entity_poly.pdbx_strand_id
1 'polypeptide(L)'
;MTIPTTIRGGLVVAVTLCVQCTTLSAQVSPYPYLSAPRLERGVRSLLDAGMVRRAAADVETLTQTRRHSAVYDVVAFDRTDVLRLSQNRAGADREMDAFLRERSNSPFAPLAWMERAVTALEDKDYEAASELFDRCATASHEAMAERNDTFYVRLEHSSRFWEGACRASLGQYKEALLAFQTCVEADTAGQFAAYAHYATGQLHDKNGDLQQAIASYSIVRTRYAFADVVVASRIREAIDLVSLRRPERALDVLIGIESIIDAKPDDSVPMQIDADAANEEVALVRAEAHTLRGRYNEAYDSCVVFLQRYPSSVYRWHVHLHAGLNALNTNRPDAAQKHYEAILDSVPDDASPIRQQALLYHALSLTRLGRSDDAVKAFAALASQSGYVYQSQALVEMGQASYESGDFDKARKALERAERESRDAPTSLRAHVLLGATLIELQQWGKAAQAYERAQRIAEEAADEFLPDRELYLSEIRLKRGICLVQSGQTQSAIAALTDYLGNHPTDIHRDEATFWLAESMYRADLLKNAQELYEEVVRRYTASQRREEAMYGLAWTYFRKRDFDRSTSMFGELLRTYPSSRYAAEALTRRGDGLYISRQFRAAAEQYEHAALKAPSTEEGQYAAFQAGQASYRAGDFNGAVENMKRFVQKYPMNRLADDAMYLIGWIDFQQRNDAKAIEDFQRLLTAYPDGDQAVRALYTIADAQYNLGEIDASMATYRSVISRFPSHPLASEAAKSMQVALIGMGRTQEALDIADTLINANPQSGAAEEFSFKKAEIFYSGRNYTSAASELEAYMKRYPSSQRQDEALYLLGRTYLTMNDLPQARSSFTEIEKRYPQSPFIVSSKLDLAEHFAKSANSGAADSIYAIVWTKFASDTDAASRADTNAPLSLV
;
A
#
# COMPACT_ATOMS: atom_id res chain seq x y z
N MET A 1 -13.39 13.60 9.84
CA MET A 1 -14.34 14.38 10.66
C MET A 1 -14.22 15.85 10.27
N THR A 2 -14.94 16.23 9.22
CA THR A 2 -15.15 17.63 8.81
C THR A 2 -16.14 18.24 9.80
N ILE A 3 -15.75 19.37 10.41
CA ILE A 3 -16.56 20.09 11.41
C ILE A 3 -17.55 20.98 10.64
N PRO A 4 -18.85 21.00 10.99
CA PRO A 4 -19.77 21.97 10.45
C PRO A 4 -19.51 23.35 11.05
N THR A 5 -19.37 24.31 10.16
CA THR A 5 -19.39 25.76 10.39
C THR A 5 -20.79 26.21 10.82
N THR A 6 -21.16 26.04 12.10
CA THR A 6 -22.50 26.42 12.60
C THR A 6 -22.52 27.53 13.65
N ILE A 7 -21.38 28.04 14.14
CA ILE A 7 -21.34 29.14 15.14
C ILE A 7 -21.34 30.53 14.48
N ARG A 8 -21.70 30.63 13.19
CA ARG A 8 -21.91 31.93 12.52
C ARG A 8 -23.31 32.53 12.73
N GLY A 9 -24.15 31.87 13.54
CA GLY A 9 -25.49 32.35 13.90
C GLY A 9 -25.52 33.20 15.16
N GLY A 10 -25.20 34.49 15.03
CA GLY A 10 -25.36 35.49 16.09
C GLY A 10 -25.53 36.89 15.52
N LEU A 11 -26.17 36.99 14.36
CA LEU A 11 -26.36 38.21 13.58
C LEU A 11 -27.68 38.88 13.97
N VAL A 12 -27.75 39.42 15.19
CA VAL A 12 -28.88 40.27 15.61
C VAL A 12 -28.41 41.51 16.39
N VAL A 13 -27.24 41.50 17.02
CA VAL A 13 -26.85 42.62 17.89
C VAL A 13 -26.34 43.84 17.11
N ALA A 14 -25.69 43.67 15.94
CA ALA A 14 -25.15 44.82 15.18
C ALA A 14 -26.23 45.68 14.49
N VAL A 15 -27.33 45.09 14.01
CA VAL A 15 -28.44 45.87 13.41
C VAL A 15 -29.35 46.46 14.50
N THR A 16 -29.41 45.83 15.67
CA THR A 16 -30.17 46.33 16.81
C THR A 16 -29.41 47.42 17.57
N LEU A 17 -28.07 47.41 17.55
CA LEU A 17 -27.22 48.48 18.09
C LEU A 17 -27.29 49.77 17.27
N CYS A 18 -27.62 49.72 15.98
CA CYS A 18 -27.96 50.92 15.20
C CYS A 18 -29.24 51.63 15.72
N VAL A 19 -30.09 50.96 16.50
CA VAL A 19 -31.38 51.50 16.97
C VAL A 19 -31.34 51.91 18.45
N GLN A 20 -30.36 51.46 19.25
CA GLN A 20 -30.23 51.83 20.67
C GLN A 20 -29.34 53.05 20.94
N CYS A 21 -28.81 53.71 19.90
CA CYS A 21 -27.98 54.92 20.03
C CYS A 21 -28.76 56.20 20.34
N THR A 22 -29.71 56.13 21.29
CA THR A 22 -30.32 57.32 21.91
C THR A 22 -29.38 58.03 22.91
N THR A 23 -28.12 57.62 23.02
CA THR A 23 -27.13 58.15 23.98
C THR A 23 -26.07 59.07 23.35
N LEU A 24 -26.11 59.32 22.03
CA LEU A 24 -25.11 60.13 21.32
C LEU A 24 -25.04 61.59 21.82
N SER A 25 -26.16 62.15 22.28
CA SER A 25 -26.22 63.52 22.82
C SER A 25 -25.65 63.67 24.23
N ALA A 26 -25.43 62.56 24.95
CA ALA A 26 -24.98 62.58 26.35
C ALA A 26 -23.44 62.53 26.51
N GLN A 27 -22.70 61.98 25.55
CA GLN A 27 -21.25 61.77 25.67
C GLN A 27 -20.40 62.93 25.14
N VAL A 28 -20.94 63.74 24.23
CA VAL A 28 -20.28 64.96 23.76
C VAL A 28 -20.84 66.11 24.60
N SER A 29 -20.12 66.49 25.68
CA SER A 29 -20.48 67.62 26.56
C SER A 29 -20.96 68.82 25.73
N PRO A 30 -22.14 69.43 25.99
CA PRO A 30 -22.77 70.23 24.96
C PRO A 30 -21.94 71.45 24.55
N TYR A 31 -21.36 72.21 25.49
CA TYR A 31 -20.72 73.49 25.14
C TYR A 31 -19.66 73.93 26.18
N PRO A 32 -18.44 73.35 26.21
CA PRO A 32 -17.42 73.72 27.21
C PRO A 32 -16.99 75.19 27.12
N TYR A 33 -17.20 75.83 25.96
CA TYR A 33 -16.67 77.15 25.62
C TYR A 33 -17.68 78.31 25.72
N LEU A 34 -18.93 78.02 26.09
CA LEU A 34 -19.94 79.05 26.35
C LEU A 34 -20.40 78.92 27.79
N SER A 35 -20.09 79.92 28.61
CA SER A 35 -20.74 80.10 29.91
C SER A 35 -22.22 80.41 29.69
N ALA A 36 -23.06 79.39 29.54
CA ALA A 36 -24.47 79.55 29.20
C ALA A 36 -25.21 80.39 30.28
N PRO A 37 -25.94 81.46 29.90
CA PRO A 37 -26.93 82.14 30.73
C PRO A 37 -27.89 81.18 31.44
N ARG A 38 -28.42 81.59 32.60
CA ARG A 38 -29.36 80.79 33.42
C ARG A 38 -30.61 80.30 32.66
N LEU A 39 -31.06 81.02 31.63
CA LEU A 39 -32.26 80.68 30.83
C LEU A 39 -32.03 79.50 29.87
N GLU A 40 -30.85 79.38 29.27
CA GLU A 40 -30.49 78.26 28.39
C GLU A 40 -30.32 76.95 29.16
N ARG A 41 -29.77 77.02 30.38
CA ARG A 41 -29.78 75.86 31.29
C ARG A 41 -31.20 75.41 31.64
N GLY A 42 -32.16 76.33 31.60
CA GLY A 42 -33.58 76.03 31.79
C GLY A 42 -34.16 75.17 30.68
N VAL A 43 -33.92 75.54 29.41
CA VAL A 43 -34.32 74.75 28.24
C VAL A 43 -33.73 73.35 28.31
N ARG A 44 -32.41 73.26 28.58
CA ARG A 44 -31.75 71.95 28.64
C ARG A 44 -32.29 71.08 29.77
N SER A 45 -32.46 71.66 30.96
CA SER A 45 -33.08 70.95 32.09
C SER A 45 -34.51 70.48 31.78
N LEU A 46 -35.27 71.20 30.94
CA LEU A 46 -36.60 70.79 30.50
C LEU A 46 -36.54 69.64 29.49
N LEU A 47 -35.59 69.66 28.55
CA LEU A 47 -35.37 68.57 27.61
C LEU A 47 -34.91 67.30 28.32
N ASP A 48 -33.96 67.42 29.24
CA ASP A 48 -33.47 66.30 30.06
C ASP A 48 -34.58 65.72 30.95
N ALA A 49 -35.55 66.55 31.38
CA ALA A 49 -36.74 66.12 32.13
C ALA A 49 -37.90 65.63 31.24
N GLY A 50 -37.71 65.52 29.92
CA GLY A 50 -38.74 65.08 28.96
C GLY A 50 -39.88 66.08 28.72
N MET A 51 -39.74 67.32 29.18
CA MET A 51 -40.75 68.39 29.08
C MET A 51 -40.69 69.13 27.73
N VAL A 52 -40.74 68.38 26.63
CA VAL A 52 -40.48 68.86 25.26
C VAL A 52 -41.35 70.07 24.87
N ARG A 53 -42.65 70.09 25.22
CA ARG A 53 -43.54 71.21 24.89
C ARG A 53 -43.17 72.52 25.59
N ARG A 54 -42.65 72.43 26.82
CA ARG A 54 -42.25 73.60 27.60
C ARG A 54 -40.89 74.11 27.12
N ALA A 55 -39.97 73.20 26.85
CA ALA A 55 -38.70 73.51 26.18
C ALA A 55 -38.93 74.19 24.82
N ALA A 56 -39.89 73.71 24.01
CA ALA A 56 -40.22 74.31 22.72
C ALA A 56 -40.66 75.79 22.82
N ALA A 57 -41.47 76.13 23.82
CA ALA A 57 -41.92 77.51 24.04
C ALA A 57 -40.79 78.43 24.50
N ASP A 58 -39.91 77.93 25.37
CA ASP A 58 -38.75 78.66 25.87
C ASP A 58 -37.71 78.86 24.77
N VAL A 59 -37.45 77.84 23.94
CA VAL A 59 -36.57 77.92 22.77
C VAL A 59 -37.09 78.94 21.75
N GLU A 60 -38.36 78.89 21.37
CA GLU A 60 -38.91 79.83 20.38
C GLU A 60 -38.81 81.30 20.85
N THR A 61 -38.98 81.54 22.15
CA THR A 61 -38.77 82.86 22.77
C THR A 61 -37.30 83.31 22.66
N LEU A 62 -36.36 82.40 22.89
CA LEU A 62 -34.92 82.67 22.77
C LEU A 62 -34.49 82.87 21.31
N THR A 63 -35.05 82.10 20.36
CA THR A 63 -34.80 82.24 18.92
C THR A 63 -35.16 83.64 18.44
N GLN A 64 -36.29 84.19 18.90
CA GLN A 64 -36.74 85.54 18.52
C GLN A 64 -35.93 86.66 19.18
N THR A 65 -35.53 86.48 20.44
CA THR A 65 -34.88 87.56 21.23
C THR A 65 -33.35 87.58 21.11
N ARG A 66 -32.71 86.48 20.69
CA ARG A 66 -31.25 86.32 20.67
C ARG A 66 -30.64 86.07 19.29
N ARG A 67 -31.42 86.15 18.19
CA ARG A 67 -31.01 85.83 16.80
C ARG A 67 -29.65 86.37 16.34
N HIS A 68 -29.25 87.55 16.81
CA HIS A 68 -28.00 88.21 16.43
C HIS A 68 -26.88 88.12 17.50
N SER A 69 -27.08 87.33 18.56
CA SER A 69 -26.10 87.11 19.62
C SER A 69 -25.22 85.90 19.33
N ALA A 70 -23.99 85.87 19.87
CA ALA A 70 -23.14 84.67 19.89
C ALA A 70 -23.78 83.48 20.64
N VAL A 71 -24.78 83.77 21.47
CA VAL A 71 -25.59 82.79 22.20
C VAL A 71 -26.57 82.04 21.29
N TYR A 72 -26.88 82.58 20.11
CA TYR A 72 -27.83 81.97 19.18
C TYR A 72 -27.40 80.58 18.71
N ASP A 73 -26.10 80.32 18.61
CA ASP A 73 -25.59 79.04 18.15
C ASP A 73 -26.13 77.89 19.02
N VAL A 74 -26.12 78.03 20.34
CA VAL A 74 -26.67 77.04 21.29
C VAL A 74 -28.19 76.90 21.14
N VAL A 75 -28.90 78.01 20.95
CA VAL A 75 -30.36 78.02 20.76
C VAL A 75 -30.77 77.26 19.50
N ALA A 76 -29.96 77.29 18.43
CA ALA A 76 -30.22 76.52 17.22
C ALA A 76 -30.16 75.00 17.48
N PHE A 77 -29.20 74.54 18.27
CA PHE A 77 -29.11 73.13 18.67
C PHE A 77 -30.24 72.71 19.62
N ASP A 78 -30.58 73.54 20.61
CA ASP A 78 -31.72 73.28 21.49
C ASP A 78 -33.05 73.17 20.69
N ARG A 79 -33.19 73.98 19.62
CA ARG A 79 -34.34 73.92 18.71
C ARG A 79 -34.36 72.64 17.88
N THR A 80 -33.21 72.23 17.36
CA THR A 80 -33.05 70.95 16.66
C THR A 80 -33.39 69.77 17.57
N ASP A 81 -32.95 69.80 18.83
CA ASP A 81 -33.30 68.79 19.84
C ASP A 81 -34.82 68.74 20.11
N VAL A 82 -35.47 69.89 20.28
CA VAL A 82 -36.94 69.98 20.40
C VAL A 82 -37.63 69.36 19.17
N LEU A 83 -37.16 69.67 17.96
CA LEU A 83 -37.73 69.18 16.71
C LEU A 83 -37.56 67.66 16.58
N ARG A 84 -36.38 67.13 16.87
CA ARG A 84 -36.08 65.69 16.87
C ARG A 84 -36.92 64.93 17.90
N LEU A 85 -36.99 65.42 19.14
CA LEU A 85 -37.81 64.82 20.21
C LEU A 85 -39.32 64.92 19.94
N SER A 86 -39.74 65.88 19.11
CA SER A 86 -41.12 66.00 18.62
C SER A 86 -41.40 65.16 17.36
N GLN A 87 -40.47 64.27 16.96
CA GLN A 87 -40.51 63.46 15.73
C GLN A 87 -40.54 64.28 14.42
N ASN A 88 -40.17 65.56 14.44
CA ASN A 88 -40.05 66.41 13.26
C ASN A 88 -38.59 66.46 12.76
N ARG A 89 -38.10 65.32 12.29
CA ARG A 89 -36.70 65.11 11.86
C ARG A 89 -36.31 65.94 10.62
N ALA A 90 -37.21 66.06 9.64
CA ALA A 90 -37.02 66.94 8.48
C ALA A 90 -37.00 68.43 8.85
N GLY A 91 -37.62 68.82 9.97
CA GLY A 91 -37.47 70.16 10.54
C GLY A 91 -36.09 70.34 11.18
N ALA A 92 -35.65 69.34 11.95
CA ALA A 92 -34.35 69.33 12.63
C ALA A 92 -33.17 69.41 11.64
N ASP A 93 -33.18 68.60 10.56
CA ASP A 93 -32.15 68.65 9.52
C ASP A 93 -32.11 70.01 8.81
N ARG A 94 -33.28 70.57 8.45
CA ARG A 94 -33.37 71.90 7.83
C ARG A 94 -32.82 73.01 8.72
N GLU A 95 -33.04 72.93 10.02
CA GLU A 95 -32.51 73.91 10.98
C GLU A 95 -30.98 73.86 11.03
N MET A 96 -30.38 72.66 11.08
CA MET A 96 -28.92 72.48 11.07
C MET A 96 -28.29 72.82 9.71
N ASP A 97 -28.96 72.51 8.61
CA ASP A 97 -28.54 72.89 7.26
C ASP A 97 -28.57 74.42 7.05
N ALA A 98 -29.58 75.10 7.60
CA ALA A 98 -29.63 76.56 7.64
C ALA A 98 -28.49 77.13 8.51
N PHE A 99 -28.23 76.54 9.68
CA PHE A 99 -27.13 76.93 10.55
C PHE A 99 -25.78 76.85 9.84
N LEU A 100 -25.49 75.75 9.14
CA LEU A 100 -24.25 75.55 8.38
C LEU A 100 -24.06 76.59 7.26
N ARG A 101 -25.14 77.04 6.61
CA ARG A 101 -25.09 78.10 5.59
C ARG A 101 -24.88 79.49 6.18
N GLU A 102 -25.60 79.81 7.26
CA GLU A 102 -25.62 81.16 7.84
C GLU A 102 -24.42 81.40 8.79
N ARG A 103 -23.85 80.33 9.35
CA ARG A 103 -22.83 80.36 10.41
C ARG A 103 -21.67 79.41 10.11
N SER A 104 -21.20 79.36 8.86
CA SER A 104 -20.14 78.43 8.43
C SER A 104 -18.83 78.50 9.22
N ASN A 105 -18.50 79.66 9.80
CA ASN A 105 -17.27 79.85 10.60
C ASN A 105 -17.46 79.58 12.11
N SER A 106 -18.65 79.16 12.53
CA SER A 106 -18.94 78.87 13.93
C SER A 106 -18.10 77.69 14.43
N PRO A 107 -17.58 77.72 15.67
CA PRO A 107 -16.94 76.56 16.29
C PRO A 107 -17.85 75.33 16.40
N PHE A 108 -19.17 75.49 16.22
CA PHE A 108 -20.16 74.41 16.23
C PHE A 108 -20.53 73.88 14.84
N ALA A 109 -19.92 74.38 13.76
CA ALA A 109 -20.19 73.86 12.42
C ALA A 109 -19.91 72.35 12.30
N PRO A 110 -18.82 71.78 12.86
CA PRO A 110 -18.63 70.33 12.89
C PRO A 110 -19.75 69.60 13.66
N LEU A 111 -20.19 70.14 14.80
CA LEU A 111 -21.28 69.55 15.59
C LEU A 111 -22.63 69.59 14.84
N ALA A 112 -22.88 70.61 14.02
CA ALA A 112 -24.07 70.68 13.18
C ALA A 112 -24.06 69.59 12.09
N TRP A 113 -22.89 69.27 11.51
CA TRP A 113 -22.76 68.11 10.61
C TRP A 113 -23.04 66.80 11.33
N MET A 114 -22.54 66.64 12.57
CA MET A 114 -22.83 65.47 13.41
C MET A 114 -24.34 65.30 13.66
N GLU A 115 -25.06 66.34 14.06
CA GLU A 115 -26.51 66.25 14.33
C GLU A 115 -27.32 65.90 13.08
N ARG A 116 -26.92 66.41 11.91
CA ARG A 116 -27.52 66.01 10.63
C ARG A 116 -27.26 64.54 10.30
N ALA A 117 -26.02 64.08 10.49
CA ALA A 117 -25.64 62.69 10.26
C ALA A 117 -26.41 61.72 11.18
N VAL A 118 -26.56 62.07 12.45
CA VAL A 118 -27.36 61.32 13.43
C VAL A 118 -28.83 61.29 13.03
N THR A 119 -29.38 62.43 12.58
CA THR A 119 -30.78 62.49 12.10
C THR A 119 -31.01 61.57 10.90
N ALA A 120 -30.08 61.55 9.94
CA ALA A 120 -30.13 60.63 8.79
C ALA A 120 -29.99 59.16 9.21
N LEU A 121 -29.11 58.87 10.18
CA LEU A 121 -28.95 57.54 10.76
C LEU A 121 -30.22 57.04 11.45
N GLU A 122 -30.91 57.90 12.21
CA GLU A 122 -32.20 57.60 12.85
C GLU A 122 -33.33 57.32 11.84
N ASP A 123 -33.23 57.89 10.63
CA ASP A 123 -34.12 57.63 9.50
C ASP A 123 -33.71 56.40 8.68
N LYS A 124 -32.63 55.71 9.09
CA LYS A 124 -32.02 54.55 8.41
C LYS A 124 -31.52 54.87 6.99
N ASP A 125 -31.27 56.14 6.70
CA ASP A 125 -30.62 56.58 5.47
C ASP A 125 -29.10 56.50 5.64
N TYR A 126 -28.56 55.28 5.54
CA TYR A 126 -27.14 55.01 5.76
C TYR A 126 -26.24 55.68 4.71
N GLU A 127 -26.76 55.94 3.50
CA GLU A 127 -26.02 56.60 2.44
C GLU A 127 -25.81 58.08 2.80
N ALA A 128 -26.90 58.81 3.06
CA ALA A 128 -26.82 60.20 3.50
C ALA A 128 -26.07 60.34 4.82
N ALA A 129 -26.30 59.45 5.79
CA ALA A 129 -25.60 59.48 7.07
C ALA A 129 -24.08 59.33 6.90
N SER A 130 -23.62 58.40 6.05
CA SER A 130 -22.18 58.19 5.81
C SER A 130 -21.48 59.42 5.23
N GLU A 131 -22.10 60.10 4.25
CA GLU A 131 -21.55 61.32 3.68
C GLU A 131 -21.49 62.46 4.70
N LEU A 132 -22.53 62.59 5.53
CA LEU A 132 -22.61 63.62 6.56
C LEU A 132 -21.59 63.37 7.69
N PHE A 133 -21.34 62.12 8.07
CA PHE A 133 -20.29 61.76 9.02
C PHE A 133 -18.88 62.04 8.47
N ASP A 134 -18.61 61.76 7.20
CA ASP A 134 -17.32 62.10 6.55
C ASP A 134 -17.09 63.63 6.53
N ARG A 135 -18.13 64.39 6.20
CA ARG A 135 -18.09 65.87 6.26
C ARG A 135 -17.86 66.37 7.69
N CYS A 136 -18.51 65.76 8.68
CA CYS A 136 -18.30 66.08 10.09
C CYS A 136 -16.84 65.81 10.51
N ALA A 137 -16.29 64.66 10.13
CA ALA A 137 -14.91 64.30 10.44
C ALA A 137 -13.91 65.28 9.81
N THR A 138 -14.10 65.62 8.54
CA THR A 138 -13.26 66.59 7.82
C THR A 138 -13.32 67.98 8.45
N ALA A 139 -14.53 68.46 8.74
CA ALA A 139 -14.72 69.76 9.40
C ALA A 139 -14.14 69.78 10.82
N SER A 140 -14.21 68.67 11.55
CA SER A 140 -13.60 68.53 12.88
C SER A 140 -12.07 68.56 12.80
N HIS A 141 -11.48 67.87 11.83
CA HIS A 141 -10.04 67.87 11.60
C HIS A 141 -9.48 69.27 11.30
N GLU A 142 -10.15 69.99 10.38
CA GLU A 142 -9.81 71.38 10.06
C GLU A 142 -9.96 72.28 11.30
N ALA A 143 -11.06 72.14 12.05
CA ALA A 143 -11.29 72.92 13.25
C ALA A 143 -10.26 72.63 14.36
N MET A 144 -9.75 71.40 14.46
CA MET A 144 -8.66 71.03 15.37
C MET A 144 -7.35 71.75 15.01
N ALA A 145 -6.99 71.78 13.72
CA ALA A 145 -5.80 72.50 13.24
C ALA A 145 -5.86 74.01 13.53
N GLU A 146 -7.04 74.60 13.46
CA GLU A 146 -7.24 76.03 13.71
C GLU A 146 -7.32 76.40 15.21
N ARG A 147 -7.98 75.56 16.02
CA ARG A 147 -8.42 75.92 17.38
C ARG A 147 -7.74 75.13 18.49
N ASN A 148 -7.05 74.03 18.16
CA ASN A 148 -6.27 73.17 19.06
C ASN A 148 -7.03 72.72 20.31
N ASP A 149 -8.20 72.09 20.10
CA ASP A 149 -9.08 71.62 21.17
C ASP A 149 -9.48 70.16 21.00
N THR A 150 -9.27 69.38 22.05
CA THR A 150 -9.58 67.94 22.14
C THR A 150 -11.04 67.59 21.87
N PHE A 151 -11.97 68.54 21.98
CA PHE A 151 -13.36 68.35 21.56
C PHE A 151 -13.45 67.89 20.09
N TYR A 152 -12.70 68.54 19.20
CA TYR A 152 -12.72 68.23 17.77
C TYR A 152 -12.10 66.87 17.47
N VAL A 153 -11.09 66.46 18.23
CA VAL A 153 -10.51 65.10 18.17
C VAL A 153 -11.57 64.05 18.52
N ARG A 154 -12.34 64.24 19.60
CA ARG A 154 -13.43 63.33 19.98
C ARG A 154 -14.53 63.28 18.93
N LEU A 155 -14.87 64.44 18.34
CA LEU A 155 -15.91 64.55 17.33
C LEU A 155 -15.49 63.88 16.00
N GLU A 156 -14.26 64.12 15.54
CA GLU A 156 -13.66 63.42 14.39
C GLU A 156 -13.64 61.91 14.61
N HIS A 157 -13.14 61.47 15.77
CA HIS A 157 -13.03 60.06 16.15
C HIS A 157 -14.38 59.34 16.09
N SER A 158 -15.41 59.93 16.71
CA SER A 158 -16.77 59.37 16.69
C SER A 158 -17.40 59.36 15.30
N SER A 159 -17.16 60.40 14.50
CA SER A 159 -17.73 60.54 13.15
C SER A 159 -17.15 59.49 12.20
N ARG A 160 -15.83 59.25 12.25
CA ARG A 160 -15.17 58.22 11.44
C ARG A 160 -15.66 56.81 11.78
N PHE A 161 -15.91 56.52 13.06
CA PHE A 161 -16.52 55.25 13.46
C PHE A 161 -17.91 55.06 12.84
N TRP A 162 -18.79 56.05 12.98
CA TRP A 162 -20.15 55.95 12.46
C TRP A 162 -20.22 55.96 10.93
N GLU A 163 -19.31 56.68 10.25
CA GLU A 163 -19.10 56.56 8.82
C GLU A 163 -18.83 55.10 8.42
N GLY A 164 -17.87 54.45 9.09
CA GLY A 164 -17.53 53.05 8.86
C GLY A 164 -18.70 52.09 9.11
N ALA A 165 -19.46 52.31 10.19
CA ALA A 165 -20.64 51.51 10.52
C ALA A 165 -21.76 51.64 9.46
N CYS A 166 -21.99 52.85 8.94
CA CYS A 166 -22.96 53.08 7.87
C CYS A 166 -22.53 52.39 6.57
N ARG A 167 -21.26 52.55 6.17
CA ARG A 167 -20.68 51.88 4.98
C ARG A 167 -20.75 50.36 5.10
N ALA A 168 -20.48 49.80 6.27
CA ALA A 168 -20.61 48.37 6.54
C ALA A 168 -22.07 47.88 6.35
N SER A 169 -23.05 48.68 6.80
CA SER A 169 -24.48 48.40 6.65
C SER A 169 -24.94 48.44 5.19
N LEU A 170 -24.29 49.26 4.36
CA LEU A 170 -24.48 49.32 2.90
C LEU A 170 -23.76 48.19 2.14
N GLY A 171 -22.95 47.35 2.80
CA GLY A 171 -22.14 46.32 2.16
C GLY A 171 -20.84 46.83 1.52
N GLN A 172 -20.47 48.09 1.75
CA GLN A 172 -19.25 48.72 1.26
C GLN A 172 -18.05 48.38 2.18
N TYR A 173 -17.63 47.12 2.17
CA TYR A 173 -16.71 46.60 3.18
C TYR A 173 -15.30 47.21 3.14
N LYS A 174 -14.78 47.53 1.94
CA LYS A 174 -13.43 48.10 1.81
C LYS A 174 -13.38 49.52 2.37
N GLU A 175 -14.41 50.29 2.06
CA GLU A 175 -14.58 51.67 2.49
C GLU A 175 -14.88 51.73 4.00
N ALA A 176 -15.64 50.77 4.54
CA ALA A 176 -15.86 50.63 5.97
C ALA A 176 -14.55 50.32 6.73
N LEU A 177 -13.73 49.40 6.23
CA LEU A 177 -12.42 49.09 6.82
C LEU A 177 -11.49 50.31 6.82
N LEU A 178 -11.49 51.09 5.74
CA LEU A 178 -10.73 52.34 5.68
C LEU A 178 -11.22 53.37 6.70
N ALA A 179 -12.53 53.56 6.84
CA ALA A 179 -13.12 54.46 7.82
C ALA A 179 -12.82 54.04 9.28
N PHE A 180 -12.82 52.74 9.58
CA PHE A 180 -12.40 52.24 10.89
C PHE A 180 -10.90 52.42 11.13
N GLN A 181 -10.07 52.27 10.11
CA GLN A 181 -8.64 52.54 10.23
C GLN A 181 -8.38 54.04 10.52
N THR A 182 -9.02 54.95 9.78
CA THR A 182 -8.87 56.39 10.00
C THR A 182 -9.42 56.83 11.36
N CYS A 183 -10.48 56.19 11.86
CA CYS A 183 -10.96 56.35 13.23
C CYS A 183 -9.85 56.03 14.25
N VAL A 184 -9.20 54.86 14.14
CA VAL A 184 -8.11 54.47 15.06
C VAL A 184 -6.91 55.42 14.97
N GLU A 185 -6.57 55.90 13.77
CA GLU A 185 -5.47 56.83 13.54
C GLU A 185 -5.74 58.22 14.14
N ALA A 186 -7.00 58.67 14.14
CA ALA A 186 -7.41 59.96 14.69
C ALA A 186 -7.22 60.03 16.23
N ASP A 187 -7.60 58.97 16.95
CA ASP A 187 -7.35 58.87 18.40
C ASP A 187 -7.18 57.42 18.85
N THR A 188 -5.91 57.00 18.95
CA THR A 188 -5.54 55.64 19.36
C THR A 188 -5.91 55.28 20.82
N ALA A 189 -6.23 56.25 21.67
CA ALA A 189 -6.65 56.01 23.06
C ALA A 189 -8.15 56.28 23.26
N GLY A 190 -8.82 56.83 22.26
CA GLY A 190 -10.22 57.25 22.35
C GLY A 190 -11.18 56.08 22.38
N GLN A 191 -12.35 56.31 22.99
CA GLN A 191 -13.36 55.26 23.22
C GLN A 191 -13.74 54.50 21.95
N PHE A 192 -13.83 55.16 20.78
CA PHE A 192 -14.23 54.54 19.51
C PHE A 192 -13.13 53.68 18.86
N ALA A 193 -11.87 53.76 19.30
CA ALA A 193 -10.79 52.95 18.72
C ALA A 193 -10.99 51.45 19.02
N ALA A 194 -11.44 51.12 20.23
CA ALA A 194 -11.80 49.75 20.60
C ALA A 194 -12.98 49.23 19.77
N TYR A 195 -14.01 50.07 19.57
CA TYR A 195 -15.18 49.73 18.75
C TYR A 195 -14.81 49.56 17.27
N ALA A 196 -13.93 50.40 16.72
CA ALA A 196 -13.44 50.31 15.35
C ALA A 196 -12.66 49.01 15.13
N HIS A 197 -11.75 48.63 16.05
CA HIS A 197 -11.06 47.34 15.98
C HIS A 197 -12.01 46.14 16.09
N TYR A 198 -13.00 46.21 16.98
CA TYR A 198 -14.03 45.17 17.09
C TYR A 198 -14.84 45.02 15.80
N ALA A 199 -15.31 46.13 15.22
CA ALA A 199 -16.07 46.15 13.96
C ALA A 199 -15.23 45.67 12.76
N THR A 200 -13.96 46.04 12.69
CA THR A 200 -12.99 45.50 11.71
C THR A 200 -12.86 43.98 11.85
N GLY A 201 -12.78 43.47 13.08
CA GLY A 201 -12.76 42.02 13.34
C GLY A 201 -14.01 41.33 12.82
N GLN A 202 -15.19 41.90 13.07
CA GLN A 202 -16.47 41.36 12.59
C GLN A 202 -16.57 41.34 11.06
N LEU A 203 -16.07 42.37 10.38
CA LEU A 203 -16.04 42.42 8.91
C LEU A 203 -15.13 41.33 8.33
N HIS A 204 -13.95 41.12 8.92
CA HIS A 204 -13.04 40.06 8.51
C HIS A 204 -13.64 38.67 8.76
N ASP A 205 -14.26 38.43 9.92
CA ASP A 205 -14.94 37.16 10.20
C ASP A 205 -16.05 36.90 9.16
N LYS A 206 -16.91 37.90 8.89
CA LYS A 206 -17.97 37.80 7.87
C LYS A 206 -17.44 37.43 6.48
N ASN A 207 -16.26 37.94 6.12
CA ASN A 207 -15.61 37.65 4.84
C ASN A 207 -14.81 36.33 4.82
N GLY A 208 -14.69 35.64 5.97
CA GLY A 208 -13.94 34.38 6.08
C GLY A 208 -12.45 34.55 6.41
N ASP A 209 -11.98 35.78 6.61
CA ASP A 209 -10.58 36.10 6.91
C ASP A 209 -10.27 35.96 8.41
N LEU A 210 -10.44 34.74 8.95
CA LEU A 210 -10.36 34.46 10.40
C LEU A 210 -9.06 34.93 11.07
N GLN A 211 -7.92 34.88 10.36
CA GLN A 211 -6.64 35.35 10.91
C GLN A 211 -6.64 36.87 11.15
N GLN A 212 -7.24 37.65 10.23
CA GLN A 212 -7.34 39.11 10.37
C GLN A 212 -8.42 39.51 11.39
N ALA A 213 -9.47 38.70 11.50
CA ALA A 213 -10.47 38.85 12.56
C ALA A 213 -9.84 38.68 13.95
N ILE A 214 -9.11 37.58 14.17
CA ILE A 214 -8.36 37.30 15.40
C ILE A 214 -7.36 38.41 15.72
N ALA A 215 -6.61 38.89 14.72
CA ALA A 215 -5.64 39.97 14.94
C ALA A 215 -6.34 41.23 15.48
N SER A 216 -7.50 41.56 14.94
CA SER A 216 -8.29 42.74 15.31
C SER A 216 -8.90 42.60 16.71
N TYR A 217 -9.50 41.45 17.04
CA TYR A 217 -10.02 41.17 18.39
C TYR A 217 -8.91 41.11 19.46
N SER A 218 -7.76 40.56 19.12
CA SER A 218 -6.57 40.51 19.99
C SER A 218 -6.07 41.91 20.35
N ILE A 219 -6.16 42.88 19.42
CA ILE A 219 -5.83 44.29 19.71
C ILE A 219 -6.77 44.84 20.79
N VAL A 220 -8.08 44.59 20.68
CA VAL A 220 -9.05 45.00 21.72
C VAL A 220 -8.70 44.39 23.07
N ARG A 221 -8.49 43.07 23.12
CA ARG A 221 -8.14 42.34 24.35
C ARG A 221 -6.86 42.87 25.00
N THR A 222 -5.83 43.20 24.22
CA THR A 222 -4.50 43.53 24.74
C THR A 222 -4.28 45.02 25.02
N ARG A 223 -4.88 45.91 24.23
CA ARG A 223 -4.68 47.37 24.35
C ARG A 223 -5.84 48.09 25.05
N TYR A 224 -7.05 47.54 25.00
CA TYR A 224 -8.27 48.17 25.49
C TYR A 224 -8.99 47.27 26.50
N ALA A 225 -8.26 46.80 27.52
CA ALA A 225 -8.75 45.82 28.49
C ALA A 225 -9.99 46.24 29.31
N PHE A 226 -10.28 47.55 29.36
CA PHE A 226 -11.41 48.14 30.08
C PHE A 226 -12.53 48.64 29.15
N ALA A 227 -12.43 48.41 27.83
CA ALA A 227 -13.48 48.81 26.89
C ALA A 227 -14.68 47.86 26.96
N ASP A 228 -15.89 48.38 26.75
CA ASP A 228 -17.15 47.60 26.86
C ASP A 228 -17.20 46.42 25.87
N VAL A 229 -16.52 46.54 24.73
CA VAL A 229 -16.41 45.49 23.71
C VAL A 229 -15.37 44.41 24.02
N VAL A 230 -14.63 44.51 25.14
CA VAL A 230 -13.54 43.57 25.45
C VAL A 230 -14.07 42.15 25.62
N VAL A 231 -15.19 41.96 26.33
CA VAL A 231 -15.77 40.62 26.55
C VAL A 231 -16.22 40.01 25.22
N ALA A 232 -16.97 40.77 24.42
CA ALA A 232 -17.42 40.32 23.10
C ALA A 232 -16.26 40.02 22.14
N SER A 233 -15.19 40.83 22.18
CA SER A 233 -13.98 40.60 21.37
C SER A 233 -13.27 39.31 21.75
N ARG A 234 -13.12 39.04 23.06
CA ARG A 234 -12.48 37.82 23.57
C ARG A 234 -13.25 36.57 23.18
N ILE A 235 -14.58 36.60 23.30
CA ILE A 235 -15.42 35.46 22.92
C ILE A 235 -15.31 35.19 21.41
N ARG A 236 -15.38 36.23 20.57
CA ARG A 236 -15.22 36.09 19.10
C ARG A 236 -13.82 35.60 18.71
N GLU A 237 -12.77 36.15 19.32
CA GLU A 237 -11.39 35.67 19.14
C GLU A 237 -11.28 34.17 19.47
N ALA A 238 -11.90 33.73 20.57
CA ALA A 238 -11.89 32.33 20.97
C ALA A 238 -12.68 31.42 20.01
N ILE A 239 -13.85 31.86 19.51
CA ILE A 239 -14.65 31.13 18.50
C ILE A 239 -13.84 30.96 17.20
N ASP A 240 -13.19 32.01 16.72
CA ASP A 240 -12.37 31.96 15.51
C ASP A 240 -11.16 31.03 15.69
N LEU A 241 -10.54 31.05 16.88
CA LEU A 241 -9.45 30.13 17.22
C LEU A 241 -9.91 28.67 17.30
N VAL A 242 -11.10 28.39 17.84
CA VAL A 242 -11.71 27.04 17.79
C VAL A 242 -11.96 26.61 16.35
N SER A 243 -12.49 27.50 15.52
CA SER A 243 -12.73 27.25 14.09
C SER A 243 -11.45 26.90 13.34
N LEU A 244 -10.33 27.55 13.68
CA LEU A 244 -8.99 27.26 13.16
C LEU A 244 -8.25 26.10 13.86
N ARG A 245 -8.95 25.32 14.69
CA ARG A 245 -8.39 24.19 15.46
C ARG A 245 -7.19 24.58 16.34
N ARG A 246 -7.25 25.73 17.00
CA ARG A 246 -6.25 26.22 17.98
C ARG A 246 -6.86 26.29 19.39
N PRO A 247 -7.29 25.16 19.97
CA PRO A 247 -8.08 25.17 21.20
C PRO A 247 -7.31 25.66 22.44
N GLU A 248 -5.99 25.49 22.49
CA GLU A 248 -5.17 26.02 23.59
C GLU A 248 -5.25 27.54 23.65
N ARG A 249 -5.03 28.19 22.50
CA ARG A 249 -5.11 29.64 22.40
C ARG A 249 -6.53 30.15 22.67
N ALA A 250 -7.56 29.42 22.22
CA ALA A 250 -8.94 29.78 22.52
C ALA A 250 -9.21 29.77 24.03
N LEU A 251 -8.74 28.76 24.76
CA LEU A 251 -8.86 28.70 26.20
C LEU A 251 -8.08 29.82 26.89
N ASP A 252 -6.86 30.11 26.45
CA ASP A 252 -6.03 31.20 26.98
C ASP A 252 -6.72 32.56 26.86
N VAL A 253 -7.34 32.81 25.71
CA VAL A 253 -8.13 34.03 25.45
C VAL A 253 -9.32 34.15 26.39
N LEU A 254 -9.84 33.06 26.95
CA LEU A 254 -10.97 33.04 27.89
C LEU A 254 -10.56 33.03 29.38
N ILE A 255 -9.27 33.05 29.73
CA ILE A 255 -8.83 33.02 31.13
C ILE A 255 -9.22 34.31 31.87
N GLY A 256 -9.93 34.19 32.99
CA GLY A 256 -10.34 35.35 33.80
C GLY A 256 -11.39 36.24 33.13
N ILE A 257 -12.11 35.72 32.13
CA ILE A 257 -13.21 36.47 31.50
C ILE A 257 -14.40 36.62 32.45
N GLU A 258 -14.66 35.64 33.32
CA GLU A 258 -15.72 35.69 34.33
C GLU A 258 -15.57 36.88 35.27
N SER A 259 -14.34 37.18 35.72
CA SER A 259 -14.13 38.34 36.60
C SER A 259 -14.44 39.67 35.92
N ILE A 260 -14.36 39.72 34.59
CA ILE A 260 -14.74 40.92 33.81
C ILE A 260 -16.26 40.96 33.64
N ILE A 261 -16.91 39.82 33.43
CA ILE A 261 -18.37 39.72 33.31
C ILE A 261 -19.06 40.04 34.65
N ASP A 262 -18.53 39.52 35.77
CA ASP A 262 -19.09 39.69 37.11
C ASP A 262 -18.81 41.08 37.72
N ALA A 263 -17.80 41.79 37.20
CA ALA A 263 -17.54 43.17 37.56
C ALA A 263 -18.68 44.05 37.02
N LYS A 264 -19.74 44.23 37.82
CA LYS A 264 -20.89 45.08 37.49
C LYS A 264 -20.40 46.42 36.92
N PRO A 265 -20.74 46.78 35.66
CA PRO A 265 -20.56 48.15 35.22
C PRO A 265 -21.45 49.03 36.10
N ASP A 266 -20.91 50.15 36.54
CA ASP A 266 -21.68 51.26 37.10
C ASP A 266 -22.83 51.59 36.13
N ASP A 267 -24.02 51.97 36.62
CA ASP A 267 -25.23 52.25 35.79
C ASP A 267 -25.03 53.40 34.77
N SER A 268 -23.82 53.97 34.71
CA SER A 268 -23.37 55.04 33.82
C SER A 268 -22.78 54.55 32.48
N VAL A 269 -22.56 53.24 32.29
CA VAL A 269 -21.99 52.69 31.03
C VAL A 269 -23.11 52.31 30.03
N PRO A 270 -23.14 52.86 28.80
CA PRO A 270 -24.28 52.73 27.89
C PRO A 270 -24.55 51.34 27.30
N MET A 271 -23.60 50.40 27.35
CA MET A 271 -23.77 49.07 26.77
C MET A 271 -23.74 48.00 27.87
N GLN A 272 -24.92 47.65 28.37
CA GLN A 272 -25.10 46.53 29.30
C GLN A 272 -24.63 45.24 28.62
N ILE A 273 -23.53 44.66 29.10
CA ILE A 273 -23.16 43.29 28.74
C ILE A 273 -24.24 42.39 29.36
N ASP A 274 -24.96 41.64 28.53
CA ASP A 274 -25.81 40.56 29.02
C ASP A 274 -24.90 39.46 29.58
N ALA A 275 -24.69 39.51 30.90
CA ALA A 275 -23.80 38.61 31.62
C ALA A 275 -24.23 37.15 31.47
N ASP A 276 -25.53 36.88 31.37
CA ASP A 276 -26.03 35.51 31.20
C ASP A 276 -25.73 35.01 29.79
N ALA A 277 -25.99 35.81 28.75
CA ALA A 277 -25.64 35.46 27.38
C ALA A 277 -24.12 35.29 27.16
N ALA A 278 -23.30 36.14 27.77
CA ALA A 278 -21.84 36.03 27.70
C ALA A 278 -21.32 34.76 28.39
N ASN A 279 -21.85 34.44 29.58
CA ASN A 279 -21.49 33.22 30.29
C ASN A 279 -21.94 31.95 29.55
N GLU A 280 -23.07 32.01 28.84
CA GLU A 280 -23.54 30.95 27.95
C GLU A 280 -22.55 30.70 26.80
N GLU A 281 -22.16 31.74 26.04
CA GLU A 281 -21.20 31.60 24.94
C GLU A 281 -19.82 31.12 25.42
N VAL A 282 -19.32 31.63 26.55
CA VAL A 282 -18.04 31.18 27.14
C VAL A 282 -18.07 29.69 27.48
N ALA A 283 -19.16 29.22 28.10
CA ALA A 283 -19.31 27.81 28.47
C ALA A 283 -19.33 26.91 27.23
N LEU A 284 -20.01 27.33 26.16
CA LEU A 284 -20.03 26.62 24.88
C LEU A 284 -18.63 26.49 24.27
N VAL A 285 -17.93 27.61 24.09
CA VAL A 285 -16.60 27.65 23.45
C VAL A 285 -15.59 26.80 24.22
N ARG A 286 -15.64 26.80 25.56
CA ARG A 286 -14.79 25.94 26.37
C ARG A 286 -15.09 24.46 26.15
N ALA A 287 -16.35 24.06 26.13
CA ALA A 287 -16.71 22.67 25.90
C ALA A 287 -16.20 22.16 24.54
N GLU A 288 -16.29 23.00 23.50
CA GLU A 288 -15.73 22.70 22.17
C GLU A 288 -14.21 22.64 22.17
N ALA A 289 -13.54 23.60 22.82
CA ALA A 289 -12.08 23.59 22.93
C ALA A 289 -11.57 22.35 23.68
N HIS A 290 -12.25 21.91 24.75
CA HIS A 290 -11.95 20.66 25.44
C HIS A 290 -12.16 19.42 24.53
N THR A 291 -13.21 19.45 23.71
CA THR A 291 -13.46 18.40 22.70
C THR A 291 -12.29 18.30 21.71
N LEU A 292 -11.83 19.43 21.17
CA LEU A 292 -10.71 19.49 20.22
C LEU A 292 -9.37 19.06 20.84
N ARG A 293 -9.17 19.28 22.15
CA ARG A 293 -8.00 18.80 22.90
C ARG A 293 -8.02 17.30 23.20
N GLY A 294 -9.07 16.58 22.79
CA GLY A 294 -9.26 15.16 23.11
C GLY A 294 -9.65 14.91 24.57
N ARG A 295 -10.01 15.94 25.34
CA ARG A 295 -10.44 15.82 26.74
C ARG A 295 -11.94 15.54 26.84
N TYR A 296 -12.36 14.42 26.25
CA TYR A 296 -13.76 14.13 26.00
C TYR A 296 -14.62 13.99 27.27
N ASN A 297 -14.06 13.50 28.40
CA ASN A 297 -14.80 13.46 29.67
C ASN A 297 -15.09 14.88 30.21
N GLU A 298 -14.08 15.74 30.29
CA GLU A 298 -14.24 17.14 30.73
C GLU A 298 -15.20 17.91 29.82
N ALA A 299 -15.11 17.69 28.51
CA ALA A 299 -16.01 18.28 27.53
C ALA A 299 -17.44 17.79 27.70
N TYR A 300 -17.65 16.48 27.91
CA TYR A 300 -18.96 15.89 28.16
C TYR A 300 -19.62 16.48 29.41
N ASP A 301 -18.89 16.51 30.52
CA ASP A 301 -19.40 17.03 31.79
C ASP A 301 -19.77 18.52 31.65
N SER A 302 -18.95 19.30 30.93
CA SER A 302 -19.23 20.71 30.63
C SER A 302 -20.51 20.87 29.80
N CYS A 303 -20.72 20.04 28.79
CA CYS A 303 -21.95 20.05 27.99
C CYS A 303 -23.19 19.70 28.84
N VAL A 304 -23.08 18.71 29.73
CA VAL A 304 -24.20 18.33 30.62
C VAL A 304 -24.55 19.48 31.58
N VAL A 305 -23.55 20.11 32.19
CA VAL A 305 -23.75 21.28 33.05
C VAL A 305 -24.38 22.43 32.28
N PHE A 306 -23.93 22.68 31.05
CA PHE A 306 -24.55 23.69 30.19
C PHE A 306 -26.04 23.42 29.96
N LEU A 307 -26.41 22.19 29.58
CA LEU A 307 -27.80 21.83 29.30
C LEU A 307 -28.70 21.92 30.53
N GLN A 308 -28.16 21.66 31.72
CA GLN A 308 -28.87 21.83 32.99
C GLN A 308 -29.06 23.31 33.36
N ARG A 309 -28.03 24.13 33.14
CA ARG A 309 -28.03 25.55 33.49
C ARG A 309 -28.82 26.41 32.51
N TYR A 310 -28.77 26.08 31.22
CA TYR A 310 -29.38 26.85 30.13
C TYR A 310 -30.33 25.99 29.27
N PRO A 311 -31.42 25.43 29.83
CA PRO A 311 -32.28 24.49 29.12
C PRO A 311 -33.05 25.14 27.95
N SER A 312 -33.26 26.45 27.98
CA SER A 312 -33.94 27.22 26.92
C SER A 312 -32.98 27.90 25.94
N SER A 313 -31.67 27.68 26.09
CA SER A 313 -30.61 28.19 25.22
C SER A 313 -30.90 27.94 23.75
N VAL A 314 -30.55 28.92 22.89
CA VAL A 314 -30.56 28.75 21.44
C VAL A 314 -29.49 27.76 20.95
N TYR A 315 -28.41 27.59 21.73
CA TYR A 315 -27.30 26.66 21.45
C TYR A 315 -27.53 25.25 22.00
N ARG A 316 -28.61 25.00 22.76
CA ARG A 316 -28.84 23.69 23.42
C ARG A 316 -28.71 22.50 22.48
N TRP A 317 -29.23 22.59 21.25
CA TRP A 317 -29.17 21.48 20.29
C TRP A 317 -27.75 21.22 19.80
N HIS A 318 -26.97 22.28 19.66
CA HIS A 318 -25.55 22.20 19.33
C HIS A 318 -24.78 21.55 20.48
N VAL A 319 -25.08 21.94 21.71
CA VAL A 319 -24.51 21.31 22.91
C VAL A 319 -24.93 19.85 23.05
N HIS A 320 -26.18 19.47 22.74
CA HIS A 320 -26.61 18.07 22.69
C HIS A 320 -25.78 17.27 21.68
N LEU A 321 -25.55 17.83 20.49
CA LEU A 321 -24.76 17.17 19.44
C LEU A 321 -23.30 16.93 19.90
N HIS A 322 -22.69 17.94 20.51
CA HIS A 322 -21.34 17.85 21.09
C HIS A 322 -21.28 16.89 22.27
N ALA A 323 -22.27 16.91 23.18
CA ALA A 323 -22.39 15.95 24.27
C ALA A 323 -22.46 14.52 23.75
N GLY A 324 -23.24 14.27 22.70
CA GLY A 324 -23.32 12.96 22.06
C GLY A 324 -21.98 12.51 21.49
N LEU A 325 -21.25 13.40 20.80
CA LEU A 325 -19.94 13.09 20.23
C LEU A 325 -18.92 12.76 21.33
N ASN A 326 -18.89 13.56 22.39
CA ASN A 326 -18.02 13.34 23.55
C ASN A 326 -18.37 12.04 24.29
N ALA A 327 -19.65 11.71 24.41
CA ALA A 327 -20.11 10.43 24.95
C ALA A 327 -19.62 9.24 24.11
N LEU A 328 -19.68 9.33 22.77
CA LEU A 328 -19.14 8.28 21.89
C LEU A 328 -17.63 8.09 22.08
N ASN A 329 -16.87 9.18 22.14
CA ASN A 329 -15.42 9.13 22.32
C ASN A 329 -14.99 8.68 23.74
N THR A 330 -15.90 8.68 24.71
CA THR A 330 -15.69 8.15 26.07
C THR A 330 -16.30 6.76 26.28
N ASN A 331 -16.67 6.07 25.18
CA ASN A 331 -17.29 4.75 25.18
C ASN A 331 -18.61 4.68 25.97
N ARG A 332 -19.45 5.71 25.85
CA ARG A 332 -20.80 5.80 26.44
C ARG A 332 -21.88 5.92 25.35
N PRO A 333 -22.03 4.92 24.47
CA PRO A 333 -22.92 5.04 23.32
C PRO A 333 -24.41 5.16 23.67
N ASP A 334 -24.86 4.61 24.80
CA ASP A 334 -26.25 4.79 25.29
C ASP A 334 -26.55 6.25 25.69
N ALA A 335 -25.56 6.94 26.27
CA ALA A 335 -25.70 8.36 26.60
C ALA A 335 -25.71 9.20 25.32
N ALA A 336 -24.86 8.85 24.35
CA ALA A 336 -24.84 9.52 23.06
C ALA A 336 -26.18 9.42 22.32
N GLN A 337 -26.76 8.22 22.30
CA GLN A 337 -28.08 7.94 21.74
C GLN A 337 -29.15 8.91 22.27
N LYS A 338 -29.26 9.02 23.60
CA LYS A 338 -30.23 9.94 24.24
C LYS A 338 -30.07 11.39 23.80
N HIS A 339 -28.83 11.86 23.62
CA HIS A 339 -28.60 13.23 23.18
C HIS A 339 -29.00 13.45 21.72
N TYR A 340 -28.75 12.48 20.84
CA TYR A 340 -29.17 12.56 19.43
C TYR A 340 -30.68 12.43 19.28
N GLU A 341 -31.31 11.48 19.99
CA GLU A 341 -32.77 11.31 20.04
C GLU A 341 -33.45 12.61 20.51
N ALA A 342 -32.91 13.29 21.53
CA ALA A 342 -33.45 14.58 21.97
C ALA A 342 -33.50 15.64 20.85
N ILE A 343 -32.51 15.67 19.95
CA ILE A 343 -32.50 16.55 18.77
C ILE A 343 -33.53 16.05 17.75
N LEU A 344 -33.54 14.75 17.46
CA LEU A 344 -34.41 14.14 16.45
C LEU A 344 -35.90 14.21 16.82
N ASP A 345 -36.24 14.22 18.10
CA ASP A 345 -37.63 14.34 18.56
C ASP A 345 -38.10 15.80 18.60
N SER A 346 -37.18 16.74 18.82
CA SER A 346 -37.51 18.14 19.11
C SER A 346 -37.31 19.11 17.95
N VAL A 347 -36.46 18.78 16.97
CA VAL A 347 -36.19 19.62 15.80
C VAL A 347 -36.92 19.02 14.59
N PRO A 348 -38.11 19.51 14.20
CA PRO A 348 -38.95 18.85 13.19
C PRO A 348 -38.48 19.09 11.74
N ASP A 349 -37.68 20.13 11.49
CA ASP A 349 -37.21 20.46 10.14
C ASP A 349 -36.11 19.48 9.68
N ASP A 350 -36.48 18.58 8.77
CA ASP A 350 -35.56 17.63 8.14
C ASP A 350 -34.43 18.32 7.38
N ALA A 351 -34.60 19.55 6.87
CA ALA A 351 -33.50 20.27 6.19
C ALA A 351 -32.49 20.88 7.18
N SER A 352 -32.78 20.88 8.48
CA SER A 352 -31.93 21.50 9.49
C SER A 352 -30.55 20.83 9.53
N PRO A 353 -29.43 21.59 9.40
CA PRO A 353 -28.08 21.02 9.44
C PRO A 353 -27.81 20.19 10.69
N ILE A 354 -28.31 20.66 11.84
CA ILE A 354 -28.09 20.00 13.13
C ILE A 354 -28.81 18.66 13.23
N ARG A 355 -30.00 18.57 12.65
CA ARG A 355 -30.79 17.35 12.58
C ARG A 355 -30.16 16.35 11.64
N GLN A 356 -29.72 16.81 10.47
CA GLN A 356 -29.02 15.97 9.48
C GLN A 356 -27.74 15.37 10.05
N GLN A 357 -26.99 16.14 10.85
CA GLN A 357 -25.80 15.63 11.52
C GLN A 357 -26.14 14.70 12.70
N ALA A 358 -27.21 14.99 13.46
CA ALA A 358 -27.69 14.10 14.52
C ALA A 358 -28.11 12.73 13.96
N LEU A 359 -28.76 12.68 12.79
CA LEU A 359 -29.10 11.42 12.11
C LEU A 359 -27.85 10.57 11.80
N LEU A 360 -26.79 11.19 11.27
CA LEU A 360 -25.52 10.51 11.01
C LEU A 360 -24.90 9.92 12.27
N TYR A 361 -24.78 10.73 13.33
CA TYR A 361 -24.13 10.30 14.56
C TYR A 361 -24.97 9.34 15.39
N HIS A 362 -26.30 9.45 15.31
CA HIS A 362 -27.22 8.45 15.82
C HIS A 362 -26.94 7.10 15.15
N ALA A 363 -26.86 7.04 13.82
CA ALA A 363 -26.50 5.81 13.10
C ALA A 363 -25.10 5.29 13.48
N LEU A 364 -24.13 6.17 13.67
CA LEU A 364 -22.78 5.82 14.15
C LEU A 364 -22.79 5.24 15.58
N SER A 365 -23.64 5.73 16.47
CA SER A 365 -23.72 5.20 17.83
C SER A 365 -24.22 3.75 17.86
N LEU A 366 -25.02 3.32 16.86
CA LEU A 366 -25.48 1.92 16.74
C LEU A 366 -24.32 0.96 16.48
N THR A 367 -23.28 1.37 15.72
CA THR A 367 -22.09 0.52 15.52
C THR A 367 -21.35 0.31 16.84
N ARG A 368 -21.23 1.36 17.65
CA ARG A 368 -20.60 1.31 18.98
C ARG A 368 -21.38 0.48 20.00
N LEU A 369 -22.70 0.33 19.82
CA LEU A 369 -23.54 -0.58 20.60
C LEU A 369 -23.45 -2.05 20.16
N GLY A 370 -22.64 -2.37 19.15
CA GLY A 370 -22.58 -3.72 18.57
C GLY A 370 -23.79 -4.07 17.70
N ARG A 371 -24.64 -3.10 17.35
CA ARG A 371 -25.83 -3.27 16.51
C ARG A 371 -25.52 -2.98 15.05
N SER A 372 -24.54 -3.69 14.49
CA SER A 372 -23.99 -3.41 13.16
C SER A 372 -25.03 -3.50 12.03
N ASP A 373 -25.96 -4.45 12.09
CA ASP A 373 -27.03 -4.59 11.09
C ASP A 373 -27.98 -3.38 11.07
N ASP A 374 -28.32 -2.86 12.25
CA ASP A 374 -29.19 -1.70 12.37
C ASP A 374 -28.46 -0.43 11.89
N ALA A 375 -27.17 -0.30 12.20
CA ALA A 375 -26.34 0.78 11.73
C ALA A 375 -26.24 0.80 10.19
N VAL A 376 -25.96 -0.36 9.57
CA VAL A 376 -25.88 -0.48 8.10
C VAL A 376 -27.21 -0.10 7.45
N LYS A 377 -28.35 -0.54 8.00
CA LYS A 377 -29.69 -0.13 7.52
C LYS A 377 -29.90 1.38 7.65
N ALA A 378 -29.53 1.97 8.79
CA ALA A 378 -29.65 3.40 9.03
C ALA A 378 -28.81 4.20 8.04
N PHE A 379 -27.54 3.84 7.84
CA PHE A 379 -26.69 4.51 6.85
C PHE A 379 -27.19 4.34 5.42
N ALA A 380 -27.70 3.15 5.05
CA ALA A 380 -28.27 2.91 3.73
C ALA A 380 -29.53 3.76 3.47
N ALA A 381 -30.35 4.00 4.50
CA ALA A 381 -31.50 4.90 4.42
C ALA A 381 -31.04 6.35 4.20
N LEU A 382 -30.07 6.83 4.99
CA LEU A 382 -29.51 8.18 4.85
C LEU A 382 -28.85 8.39 3.48
N ALA A 383 -28.07 7.41 3.01
CA ALA A 383 -27.41 7.49 1.71
C ALA A 383 -28.39 7.47 0.52
N SER A 384 -29.61 6.96 0.72
CA SER A 384 -30.67 6.93 -0.30
C SER A 384 -31.57 8.17 -0.26
N GLN A 385 -31.47 9.00 0.77
CA GLN A 385 -32.26 10.22 0.90
C GLN A 385 -31.77 11.29 -0.08
N SER A 386 -32.69 11.79 -0.91
CA SER A 386 -32.38 12.85 -1.88
C SER A 386 -31.98 14.14 -1.15
N GLY A 387 -30.87 14.75 -1.54
CA GLY A 387 -30.39 16.01 -0.96
C GLY A 387 -29.72 15.90 0.42
N TYR A 388 -29.47 14.68 0.92
CA TYR A 388 -28.78 14.50 2.20
C TYR A 388 -27.33 15.00 2.15
N VAL A 389 -27.01 15.98 2.99
CA VAL A 389 -25.73 16.71 2.96
C VAL A 389 -24.54 15.80 3.25
N TYR A 390 -24.70 14.80 4.11
CA TYR A 390 -23.63 13.88 4.54
C TYR A 390 -23.69 12.51 3.84
N GLN A 391 -24.22 12.45 2.61
CA GLN A 391 -24.40 11.20 1.85
C GLN A 391 -23.11 10.40 1.70
N SER A 392 -22.02 11.04 1.24
CA SER A 392 -20.72 10.40 1.07
C SER A 392 -20.18 9.85 2.39
N GLN A 393 -20.33 10.60 3.48
CA GLN A 393 -19.89 10.20 4.81
C GLN A 393 -20.71 9.00 5.32
N ALA A 394 -22.04 9.01 5.16
CA ALA A 394 -22.88 7.87 5.51
C ALA A 394 -22.48 6.60 4.74
N LEU A 395 -22.10 6.71 3.47
CA LEU A 395 -21.60 5.57 2.69
C LEU A 395 -20.25 5.06 3.19
N VAL A 396 -19.33 5.95 3.59
CA VAL A 396 -18.05 5.54 4.21
C VAL A 396 -18.29 4.82 5.54
N GLU A 397 -19.16 5.34 6.41
CA GLU A 397 -19.49 4.68 7.68
C GLU A 397 -20.24 3.35 7.47
N MET A 398 -21.12 3.27 6.46
CA MET A 398 -21.75 2.01 6.04
C MET A 398 -20.69 0.99 5.60
N GLY A 399 -19.71 1.44 4.81
CA GLY A 399 -18.58 0.64 4.38
C GLY A 399 -17.78 0.10 5.56
N GLN A 400 -17.48 0.97 6.54
CA GLN A 400 -16.73 0.60 7.75
C GLN A 400 -17.51 -0.42 8.59
N ALA A 401 -18.78 -0.17 8.86
CA ALA A 401 -19.62 -1.10 9.64
C ALA A 401 -19.76 -2.46 8.94
N SER A 402 -19.84 -2.47 7.61
CA SER A 402 -19.88 -3.71 6.82
C SER A 402 -18.53 -4.45 6.84
N TYR A 403 -17.42 -3.72 6.79
CA TYR A 403 -16.07 -4.29 6.91
C TYR A 403 -15.85 -4.94 8.28
N GLU A 404 -16.21 -4.24 9.37
CA GLU A 404 -16.08 -4.74 10.75
C GLU A 404 -16.96 -5.96 11.04
N SER A 405 -18.11 -6.08 10.35
CA SER A 405 -18.98 -7.26 10.44
C SER A 405 -18.56 -8.42 9.54
N GLY A 406 -17.50 -8.26 8.74
CA GLY A 406 -16.99 -9.27 7.81
C GLY A 406 -17.75 -9.38 6.48
N ASP A 407 -18.73 -8.52 6.22
CA ASP A 407 -19.44 -8.45 4.93
C ASP A 407 -18.69 -7.54 3.94
N PHE A 408 -17.57 -8.07 3.45
CA PHE A 408 -16.66 -7.32 2.56
C PHE A 408 -17.29 -6.95 1.21
N ASP A 409 -18.28 -7.70 0.74
CA ASP A 409 -18.99 -7.37 -0.51
C ASP A 409 -19.92 -6.16 -0.35
N LYS A 410 -20.66 -6.06 0.76
CA LYS A 410 -21.42 -4.85 1.07
C LYS A 410 -20.50 -3.67 1.32
N ALA A 411 -19.40 -3.88 2.06
CA ALA A 411 -18.41 -2.84 2.30
C ALA A 411 -17.88 -2.26 0.98
N ARG A 412 -17.44 -3.13 0.06
CA ARG A 412 -16.95 -2.73 -1.26
C ARG A 412 -17.98 -1.92 -2.04
N LYS A 413 -19.24 -2.38 -2.12
CA LYS A 413 -20.30 -1.67 -2.87
C LYS A 413 -20.59 -0.29 -2.30
N ALA A 414 -20.63 -0.16 -0.97
CA ALA A 414 -20.84 1.12 -0.30
C ALA A 414 -19.68 2.09 -0.57
N LEU A 415 -18.44 1.60 -0.52
CA LEU A 415 -17.23 2.41 -0.71
C LEU A 415 -16.99 2.80 -2.16
N GLU A 416 -17.26 1.92 -3.12
CA GLU A 416 -17.25 2.26 -4.56
C GLU A 416 -18.29 3.35 -4.87
N ARG A 417 -19.43 3.35 -4.17
CA ARG A 417 -20.43 4.42 -4.28
C ARG A 417 -19.94 5.71 -3.60
N ALA A 418 -19.36 5.60 -2.41
CA ALA A 418 -18.78 6.74 -1.69
C ALA A 418 -17.71 7.45 -2.52
N GLU A 419 -16.85 6.70 -3.21
CA GLU A 419 -15.84 7.22 -4.13
C GLU A 419 -16.46 8.15 -5.19
N ARG A 420 -17.53 7.69 -5.85
CA ARG A 420 -18.20 8.45 -6.91
C ARG A 420 -18.95 9.70 -6.42
N GLU A 421 -19.44 9.65 -5.18
CA GLU A 421 -20.29 10.71 -4.62
C GLU A 421 -19.52 11.70 -3.74
N SER A 422 -18.33 11.33 -3.25
CA SER A 422 -17.47 12.19 -2.42
C SER A 422 -16.99 13.43 -3.19
N ARG A 423 -17.04 14.59 -2.53
CA ARG A 423 -16.56 15.88 -3.08
C ARG A 423 -15.49 16.55 -2.23
N ASP A 424 -15.37 16.15 -0.96
CA ASP A 424 -14.36 16.63 -0.04
C ASP A 424 -13.19 15.66 0.09
N ALA A 425 -11.97 16.20 0.23
CA ALA A 425 -10.75 15.40 0.30
C ALA A 425 -10.72 14.43 1.50
N PRO A 426 -11.13 14.79 2.74
CA PRO A 426 -11.08 13.87 3.88
C PRO A 426 -11.98 12.63 3.71
N THR A 427 -13.21 12.82 3.23
CA THR A 427 -14.14 11.69 3.01
C THR A 427 -13.68 10.84 1.84
N SER A 428 -13.21 11.47 0.75
CA SER A 428 -12.69 10.74 -0.40
C SER A 428 -11.45 9.92 -0.07
N LEU A 429 -10.51 10.48 0.70
CA LEU A 429 -9.32 9.78 1.19
C LEU A 429 -9.71 8.54 2.01
N ARG A 430 -10.58 8.73 3.01
CA ARG A 430 -11.03 7.63 3.88
C ARG A 430 -11.79 6.56 3.10
N ALA A 431 -12.61 6.94 2.12
CA ALA A 431 -13.29 5.99 1.23
C ALA A 431 -12.29 5.10 0.49
N HIS A 432 -11.24 5.68 -0.11
CA HIS A 432 -10.24 4.93 -0.86
C HIS A 432 -9.35 4.04 0.02
N VAL A 433 -8.92 4.54 1.19
CA VAL A 433 -8.12 3.73 2.14
C VAL A 433 -8.90 2.50 2.58
N LEU A 434 -10.16 2.68 2.97
CA LEU A 434 -11.01 1.58 3.41
C LEU A 434 -11.41 0.65 2.27
N LEU A 435 -11.61 1.19 1.06
CA LEU A 435 -11.82 0.37 -0.14
C LEU A 435 -10.60 -0.49 -0.44
N GLY A 436 -9.40 0.08 -0.34
CA GLY A 436 -8.13 -0.66 -0.46
C GLY A 436 -8.04 -1.82 0.53
N ALA A 437 -8.34 -1.55 1.81
CA ALA A 437 -8.35 -2.58 2.86
C ALA A 437 -9.40 -3.67 2.60
N THR A 438 -10.60 -3.27 2.18
CA THR A 438 -11.67 -4.21 1.81
C THR A 438 -11.28 -5.10 0.62
N LEU A 439 -10.60 -4.53 -0.38
CA LEU A 439 -10.14 -5.27 -1.55
C LEU A 439 -8.99 -6.24 -1.22
N ILE A 440 -8.18 -5.95 -0.20
CA ILE A 440 -7.18 -6.89 0.34
C ILE A 440 -7.87 -8.14 0.90
N GLU A 441 -8.90 -7.97 1.73
CA GLU A 441 -9.66 -9.10 2.30
C GLU A 441 -10.34 -9.95 1.21
N LEU A 442 -10.78 -9.30 0.13
CA LEU A 442 -11.32 -9.96 -1.06
C LEU A 442 -10.24 -10.54 -2.00
N GLN A 443 -8.96 -10.47 -1.63
CA GLN A 443 -7.79 -10.90 -2.43
C GLN A 443 -7.70 -10.25 -3.83
N GLN A 444 -8.29 -9.06 -4.00
CA GLN A 444 -8.25 -8.29 -5.24
C GLN A 444 -7.08 -7.29 -5.23
N TRP A 445 -5.86 -7.82 -5.08
CA TRP A 445 -4.62 -7.06 -4.85
C TRP A 445 -4.35 -5.94 -5.86
N GLY A 446 -4.59 -6.19 -7.15
CA GLY A 446 -4.38 -5.18 -8.21
C GLY A 446 -5.31 -3.98 -8.08
N LYS A 447 -6.59 -4.20 -7.72
CA LYS A 447 -7.55 -3.11 -7.48
C LYS A 447 -7.25 -2.39 -6.16
N ALA A 448 -6.84 -3.12 -5.14
CA ALA A 448 -6.41 -2.53 -3.86
C ALA A 448 -5.25 -1.55 -4.08
N ALA A 449 -4.24 -1.94 -4.87
CA ALA A 449 -3.12 -1.05 -5.22
C ALA A 449 -3.58 0.23 -5.92
N GLN A 450 -4.56 0.15 -6.82
CA GLN A 450 -5.14 1.33 -7.49
C GLN A 450 -5.93 2.22 -6.53
N ALA A 451 -6.68 1.63 -5.59
CA ALA A 451 -7.40 2.40 -4.57
C ALA A 451 -6.42 3.18 -3.68
N TYR A 452 -5.33 2.55 -3.22
CA TYR A 452 -4.28 3.23 -2.47
C TYR A 452 -3.53 4.28 -3.29
N GLU A 453 -3.32 4.07 -4.59
CA GLU A 453 -2.75 5.09 -5.46
C GLU A 453 -3.64 6.33 -5.61
N ARG A 454 -4.97 6.16 -5.65
CA ARG A 454 -5.92 7.28 -5.62
C ARG A 454 -5.90 7.97 -4.26
N ALA A 455 -5.90 7.21 -3.17
CA ALA A 455 -5.77 7.73 -1.81
C ALA A 455 -4.50 8.58 -1.64
N GLN A 456 -3.37 8.11 -2.16
CA GLN A 456 -2.09 8.82 -2.12
C GLN A 456 -2.19 10.20 -2.79
N ARG A 457 -2.73 10.26 -4.02
CA ARG A 457 -2.89 11.53 -4.74
C ARG A 457 -3.80 12.52 -4.00
N ILE A 458 -4.92 12.04 -3.46
CA ILE A 458 -5.84 12.89 -2.67
C ILE A 458 -5.13 13.47 -1.44
N ALA A 459 -4.34 12.65 -0.75
CA ALA A 459 -3.58 13.11 0.41
C ALA A 459 -2.49 14.12 0.04
N GLU A 460 -1.78 13.93 -1.08
CA GLU A 460 -0.74 14.85 -1.57
C GLU A 460 -1.32 16.22 -2.00
N GLU A 461 -2.53 16.26 -2.58
CA GLU A 461 -3.17 17.48 -3.06
C GLU A 461 -3.98 18.24 -1.99
N ALA A 462 -4.29 17.61 -0.87
CA ALA A 462 -5.12 18.20 0.19
C ALA A 462 -4.37 19.27 1.01
N ALA A 463 -5.06 20.36 1.34
CA ALA A 463 -4.54 21.42 2.19
C ALA A 463 -4.35 20.94 3.65
N ASP A 464 -3.30 21.46 4.31
CA ASP A 464 -2.86 21.05 5.65
C ASP A 464 -3.95 21.21 6.73
N GLU A 465 -4.85 22.17 6.56
CA GLU A 465 -6.00 22.37 7.45
C GLU A 465 -6.91 21.13 7.54
N PHE A 466 -7.04 20.39 6.43
CA PHE A 466 -7.90 19.20 6.35
C PHE A 466 -7.17 17.89 6.68
N LEU A 467 -5.84 17.86 6.55
CA LEU A 467 -4.98 16.72 6.84
C LEU A 467 -3.71 17.15 7.61
N PRO A 468 -3.84 17.53 8.90
CA PRO A 468 -2.70 17.99 9.70
C PRO A 468 -1.60 16.92 9.88
N ASP A 469 -1.98 15.63 9.86
CA ASP A 469 -1.07 14.49 9.96
C ASP A 469 -0.83 13.77 8.63
N ARG A 470 -0.83 14.51 7.51
CA ARG A 470 -0.75 13.97 6.13
C ARG A 470 0.35 12.92 5.95
N GLU A 471 1.54 13.16 6.49
CA GLU A 471 2.68 12.25 6.34
C GLU A 471 2.41 10.86 6.95
N LEU A 472 1.70 10.79 8.08
CA LEU A 472 1.32 9.50 8.69
C LEU A 472 0.40 8.71 7.74
N TYR A 473 -0.59 9.36 7.13
CA TYR A 473 -1.46 8.70 6.16
C TYR A 473 -0.70 8.27 4.91
N LEU A 474 0.16 9.15 4.36
CA LEU A 474 0.95 8.84 3.17
C LEU A 474 1.88 7.65 3.40
N SER A 475 2.50 7.58 4.57
CA SER A 475 3.38 6.47 4.94
C SER A 475 2.65 5.12 4.89
N GLU A 476 1.48 5.04 5.53
CA GLU A 476 0.68 3.81 5.57
C GLU A 476 0.15 3.45 4.18
N ILE A 477 -0.36 4.43 3.43
CA ILE A 477 -0.89 4.23 2.07
C ILE A 477 0.19 3.68 1.13
N ARG A 478 1.40 4.27 1.16
CA ARG A 478 2.52 3.85 0.30
C ARG A 478 2.97 2.43 0.64
N LEU A 479 3.07 2.11 1.93
CA LEU A 479 3.38 0.75 2.37
C LEU A 479 2.32 -0.25 1.89
N LYS A 480 1.03 -0.01 2.18
CA LYS A 480 -0.06 -0.91 1.79
C LYS A 480 -0.15 -1.08 0.28
N ARG A 481 0.06 -0.01 -0.50
CA ARG A 481 0.17 -0.06 -1.96
C ARG A 481 1.31 -0.95 -2.41
N GLY A 482 2.52 -0.76 -1.85
CA GLY A 482 3.69 -1.58 -2.12
C GLY A 482 3.43 -3.07 -1.91
N ILE A 483 2.84 -3.42 -0.76
CA ILE A 483 2.45 -4.81 -0.42
C ILE A 483 1.46 -5.37 -1.46
N CYS A 484 0.41 -4.60 -1.81
CA CYS A 484 -0.56 -5.02 -2.83
C CYS A 484 0.10 -5.28 -4.19
N LEU A 485 1.09 -4.46 -4.58
CA LEU A 485 1.83 -4.66 -5.82
C LEU A 485 2.63 -5.97 -5.78
N VAL A 486 3.29 -6.30 -4.67
CA VAL A 486 3.99 -7.60 -4.50
C VAL A 486 3.03 -8.76 -4.66
N GLN A 487 1.89 -8.72 -3.97
CA GLN A 487 0.90 -9.79 -4.00
C GLN A 487 0.23 -9.95 -5.37
N SER A 488 0.09 -8.86 -6.12
CA SER A 488 -0.43 -8.89 -7.49
C SER A 488 0.59 -9.36 -8.55
N GLY A 489 1.85 -9.62 -8.16
CA GLY A 489 2.92 -10.03 -9.09
C GLY A 489 3.51 -8.89 -9.92
N GLN A 490 3.18 -7.63 -9.62
CA GLN A 490 3.70 -6.44 -10.29
C GLN A 490 5.06 -6.03 -9.70
N THR A 491 6.06 -6.92 -9.85
CA THR A 491 7.34 -6.86 -9.14
C THR A 491 8.09 -5.54 -9.35
N GLN A 492 8.15 -5.01 -10.58
CA GLN A 492 8.88 -3.76 -10.85
C GLN A 492 8.23 -2.54 -10.19
N SER A 493 6.91 -2.43 -10.27
CA SER A 493 6.16 -1.36 -9.59
C SER A 493 6.28 -1.46 -8.08
N ALA A 494 6.28 -2.68 -7.53
CA ALA A 494 6.48 -2.91 -6.10
C ALA A 494 7.88 -2.48 -5.64
N ILE A 495 8.93 -2.82 -6.40
CA ILE A 495 10.30 -2.38 -6.12
C ILE A 495 10.38 -0.85 -6.08
N ALA A 496 9.83 -0.16 -7.09
CA ALA A 496 9.84 1.29 -7.15
C ALA A 496 9.11 1.92 -5.93
N ALA A 497 7.89 1.45 -5.63
CA ALA A 497 7.09 1.99 -4.54
C ALA A 497 7.72 1.76 -3.16
N LEU A 498 8.25 0.57 -2.90
CA LEU A 498 8.86 0.23 -1.61
C LEU A 498 10.24 0.88 -1.43
N THR A 499 11.00 1.07 -2.52
CA THR A 499 12.26 1.83 -2.50
C THR A 499 12.00 3.30 -2.18
N ASP A 500 10.99 3.91 -2.80
CA ASP A 500 10.59 5.30 -2.52
C ASP A 500 10.16 5.47 -1.06
N TYR A 501 9.34 4.56 -0.53
CA TYR A 501 8.92 4.55 0.87
C TYR A 501 10.14 4.51 1.81
N LEU A 502 11.05 3.55 1.60
CA LEU A 502 12.25 3.42 2.44
C LEU A 502 13.22 4.60 2.32
N GLY A 503 13.23 5.32 1.20
CA GLY A 503 14.05 6.51 1.00
C GLY A 503 13.49 7.75 1.72
N ASN A 504 12.17 7.94 1.66
CA ASN A 504 11.51 9.14 2.19
C ASN A 504 11.13 9.04 3.68
N HIS A 505 11.09 7.83 4.27
CA HIS A 505 10.57 7.58 5.62
C HIS A 505 11.62 6.90 6.52
N PRO A 506 12.75 7.55 6.86
CA PRO A 506 13.89 6.92 7.55
C PRO A 506 13.60 6.49 9.00
N THR A 507 12.62 7.10 9.66
CA THR A 507 12.28 6.86 11.08
C THR A 507 10.95 6.13 11.28
N ASP A 508 10.33 5.65 10.21
CA ASP A 508 9.04 4.96 10.28
C ASP A 508 9.15 3.60 10.99
N ILE A 509 8.11 3.26 11.74
CA ILE A 509 8.00 2.04 12.54
C ILE A 509 7.83 0.78 11.68
N HIS A 510 7.34 0.89 10.44
CA HIS A 510 7.07 -0.26 9.55
C HIS A 510 8.18 -0.51 8.51
N ARG A 511 9.37 0.07 8.71
CA ARG A 511 10.50 -0.14 7.80
C ARG A 511 10.92 -1.61 7.69
N ASP A 512 10.81 -2.36 8.78
CA ASP A 512 11.10 -3.79 8.81
C ASP A 512 10.20 -4.57 7.83
N GLU A 513 8.90 -4.30 7.85
CA GLU A 513 7.93 -4.88 6.92
C GLU A 513 8.20 -4.43 5.48
N ALA A 514 8.45 -3.14 5.24
CA ALA A 514 8.76 -2.61 3.91
C ALA A 514 10.04 -3.23 3.32
N THR A 515 11.10 -3.34 4.12
CA THR A 515 12.37 -3.98 3.72
C THR A 515 12.15 -5.45 3.38
N PHE A 516 11.33 -6.17 4.17
CA PHE A 516 10.97 -7.56 3.86
C PHE A 516 10.25 -7.68 2.51
N TRP A 517 9.21 -6.86 2.26
CA TRP A 517 8.47 -6.92 1.00
C TRP A 517 9.31 -6.49 -0.21
N LEU A 518 10.27 -5.58 -0.02
CA LEU A 518 11.23 -5.23 -1.05
C LEU A 518 12.17 -6.39 -1.34
N ALA A 519 12.63 -7.10 -0.31
CA ALA A 519 13.46 -8.31 -0.47
C ALA A 519 12.72 -9.42 -1.23
N GLU A 520 11.45 -9.66 -0.90
CA GLU A 520 10.56 -10.58 -1.63
C GLU A 520 10.43 -10.18 -3.11
N SER A 521 10.24 -8.89 -3.39
CA SER A 521 10.16 -8.39 -4.75
C SER A 521 11.47 -8.59 -5.51
N MET A 522 12.61 -8.27 -4.90
CA MET A 522 13.94 -8.48 -5.48
C MET A 522 14.23 -9.97 -5.73
N TYR A 523 13.81 -10.85 -4.83
CA TYR A 523 13.96 -12.30 -4.97
C TYR A 523 13.16 -12.85 -6.17
N ARG A 524 11.92 -12.37 -6.34
CA ARG A 524 11.06 -12.71 -7.49
C ARG A 524 11.58 -12.14 -8.81
N ALA A 525 12.29 -11.00 -8.76
CA ALA A 525 12.96 -10.39 -9.91
C ALA A 525 14.32 -11.03 -10.26
N ASP A 526 14.71 -12.12 -9.59
CA ASP A 526 16.01 -12.77 -9.72
C ASP A 526 17.23 -11.90 -9.32
N LEU A 527 17.00 -10.80 -8.61
CA LEU A 527 18.03 -9.91 -8.07
C LEU A 527 18.53 -10.44 -6.72
N LEU A 528 19.08 -11.66 -6.74
CA LEU A 528 19.41 -12.43 -5.54
C LEU A 528 20.42 -11.77 -4.61
N LYS A 529 21.32 -10.91 -5.13
CA LYS A 529 22.27 -10.15 -4.28
C LYS A 529 21.55 -9.10 -3.45
N ASN A 530 20.69 -8.30 -4.07
CA ASN A 530 19.90 -7.26 -3.40
C ASN A 530 18.90 -7.89 -2.42
N ALA A 531 18.24 -8.99 -2.80
CA ALA A 531 17.36 -9.74 -1.91
C ALA A 531 18.10 -10.24 -0.66
N GLN A 532 19.30 -10.79 -0.84
CA GLN A 532 20.14 -11.25 0.27
C GLN A 532 20.47 -10.09 1.24
N GLU A 533 20.92 -8.95 0.73
CA GLU A 533 21.28 -7.78 1.55
C GLU A 533 20.09 -7.28 2.38
N LEU A 534 18.91 -7.18 1.77
CA LEU A 534 17.69 -6.73 2.44
C LEU A 534 17.16 -7.75 3.47
N TYR A 535 17.16 -9.04 3.14
CA TYR A 535 16.79 -10.07 4.14
C TYR A 535 17.78 -10.10 5.31
N GLU A 536 19.09 -9.98 5.04
CA GLU A 536 20.10 -9.90 6.10
C GLU A 536 19.85 -8.68 7.01
N GLU A 537 19.45 -7.54 6.44
CA GLU A 537 19.06 -6.37 7.23
C GLU A 537 17.89 -6.70 8.16
N VAL A 538 16.81 -7.32 7.65
CA VAL A 538 15.66 -7.68 8.49
C VAL A 538 16.05 -8.64 9.60
N VAL A 539 16.83 -9.68 9.28
CA VAL A 539 17.22 -10.71 10.25
C VAL A 539 18.13 -10.17 11.35
N ARG A 540 19.07 -9.26 11.02
CA ARG A 540 20.09 -8.75 11.94
C ARG A 540 19.67 -7.49 12.69
N ARG A 541 19.01 -6.55 12.00
CA ARG A 541 18.68 -5.22 12.54
C ARG A 541 17.32 -5.19 13.24
N TYR A 542 16.32 -5.87 12.68
CA TYR A 542 14.95 -5.85 13.19
C TYR A 542 14.61 -7.15 13.94
N THR A 543 15.30 -7.39 15.06
CA THR A 543 15.18 -8.64 15.82
C THR A 543 13.78 -8.92 16.39
N ALA A 544 12.98 -7.87 16.61
CA ALA A 544 11.59 -7.93 17.08
C ALA A 544 10.54 -7.90 15.95
N SER A 545 10.97 -7.85 14.68
CA SER A 545 10.06 -7.78 13.54
C SER A 545 9.17 -9.02 13.46
N GLN A 546 7.89 -8.82 13.19
CA GLN A 546 6.95 -9.91 12.90
C GLN A 546 7.31 -10.64 11.60
N ARG A 547 8.09 -10.01 10.71
CA ARG A 547 8.55 -10.58 9.43
C ARG A 547 9.88 -11.30 9.53
N ARG A 548 10.48 -11.37 10.71
CA ARG A 548 11.82 -11.94 10.89
C ARG A 548 11.85 -13.44 10.55
N GLU A 549 10.81 -14.18 10.90
CA GLU A 549 10.69 -15.60 10.54
C GLU A 549 10.68 -15.78 9.01
N GLU A 550 9.80 -15.05 8.31
CA GLU A 550 9.72 -15.11 6.85
C GLU A 550 11.01 -14.61 6.17
N ALA A 551 11.67 -13.60 6.73
CA ALA A 551 12.94 -13.09 6.23
C ALA A 551 14.07 -14.11 6.38
N MET A 552 14.14 -14.85 7.48
CA MET A 552 15.12 -15.93 7.66
C MET A 552 14.88 -17.05 6.64
N TYR A 553 13.63 -17.41 6.40
CA TYR A 553 13.23 -18.37 5.37
C TYR A 553 13.64 -17.90 3.97
N GLY A 554 13.29 -16.66 3.60
CA GLY A 554 13.66 -16.04 2.33
C GLY A 554 15.17 -15.93 2.13
N LEU A 555 15.93 -15.60 3.18
CA LEU A 555 17.40 -15.55 3.16
C LEU A 555 18.01 -16.93 2.91
N ALA A 556 17.53 -17.96 3.61
CA ALA A 556 18.02 -19.33 3.45
C ALA A 556 17.79 -19.85 2.02
N TRP A 557 16.62 -19.55 1.44
CA TRP A 557 16.32 -19.82 0.03
C TRP A 557 17.16 -19.02 -0.94
N THR A 558 17.43 -17.76 -0.63
CA THR A 558 18.32 -16.91 -1.43
C THR A 558 19.73 -17.50 -1.50
N TYR A 559 20.27 -17.98 -0.39
CA TYR A 559 21.55 -18.72 -0.38
C TYR A 559 21.46 -20.04 -1.17
N PHE A 560 20.36 -20.79 -1.03
CA PHE A 560 20.15 -22.04 -1.76
C PHE A 560 20.17 -21.83 -3.28
N ARG A 561 19.42 -20.83 -3.78
CA ARG A 561 19.38 -20.50 -5.23
C ARG A 561 20.72 -20.00 -5.75
N LYS A 562 21.50 -19.32 -4.91
CA LYS A 562 22.89 -18.94 -5.21
C LYS A 562 23.89 -20.09 -5.13
N ARG A 563 23.42 -21.32 -4.82
CA ARG A 563 24.23 -22.54 -4.61
C ARG A 563 25.21 -22.44 -3.44
N ASP A 564 24.95 -21.55 -2.50
CA ASP A 564 25.70 -21.45 -1.25
C ASP A 564 25.02 -22.32 -0.19
N PHE A 565 25.23 -23.63 -0.32
CA PHE A 565 24.53 -24.63 0.49
C PHE A 565 24.95 -24.59 1.96
N ASP A 566 26.17 -24.16 2.26
CA ASP A 566 26.67 -24.07 3.64
C ASP A 566 25.95 -22.96 4.41
N ARG A 567 25.85 -21.74 3.84
CA ARG A 567 25.07 -20.66 4.45
C ARG A 567 23.57 -20.94 4.45
N SER A 568 23.05 -21.55 3.40
CA SER A 568 21.64 -21.96 3.33
C SER A 568 21.28 -22.95 4.46
N THR A 569 22.08 -24.02 4.61
CA THR A 569 21.92 -25.03 5.67
C THR A 569 21.98 -24.41 7.05
N SER A 570 22.95 -23.52 7.28
CA SER A 570 23.12 -22.82 8.55
C SER A 570 21.89 -21.95 8.85
N MET A 571 21.35 -21.25 7.86
CA MET A 571 20.21 -20.36 8.05
C MET A 571 18.88 -21.07 8.24
N PHE A 572 18.62 -22.16 7.52
CA PHE A 572 17.48 -23.03 7.82
C PHE A 572 17.60 -23.63 9.23
N GLY A 573 18.82 -24.00 9.65
CA GLY A 573 19.07 -24.45 11.02
C GLY A 573 18.76 -23.38 12.08
N GLU A 574 19.17 -22.13 11.84
CA GLU A 574 18.87 -21.02 12.75
C GLU A 574 17.38 -20.69 12.80
N LEU A 575 16.68 -20.73 11.66
CA LEU A 575 15.23 -20.58 11.56
C LEU A 575 14.54 -21.62 12.45
N LEU A 576 14.90 -22.89 12.31
CA LEU A 576 14.29 -24.00 13.07
C LEU A 576 14.58 -23.91 14.58
N ARG A 577 15.76 -23.42 14.96
CA ARG A 577 16.12 -23.21 16.37
C ARG A 577 15.36 -22.02 16.98
N THR A 578 15.20 -20.94 16.21
CA THR A 578 14.57 -19.70 16.67
C THR A 578 13.05 -19.80 16.65
N TYR A 579 12.49 -20.49 15.67
CA TYR A 579 11.05 -20.72 15.47
C TYR A 579 10.74 -22.22 15.30
N PRO A 580 10.79 -23.02 16.39
CA PRO A 580 10.55 -24.48 16.31
C PRO A 580 9.17 -24.87 15.74
N SER A 581 8.17 -24.01 15.96
CA SER A 581 6.79 -24.17 15.47
C SER A 581 6.53 -23.48 14.13
N SER A 582 7.58 -23.07 13.40
CA SER A 582 7.46 -22.40 12.11
C SER A 582 6.61 -23.20 11.13
N ARG A 583 5.75 -22.50 10.37
CA ARG A 583 4.99 -23.10 9.26
C ARG A 583 5.89 -23.62 8.15
N TYR A 584 7.10 -23.08 8.03
CA TYR A 584 8.11 -23.47 7.04
C TYR A 584 8.96 -24.65 7.49
N ALA A 585 8.76 -25.17 8.70
CA ALA A 585 9.73 -26.06 9.31
C ALA A 585 9.94 -27.38 8.55
N ALA A 586 8.90 -27.97 7.97
CA ALA A 586 9.06 -29.20 7.18
C ALA A 586 9.92 -28.95 5.94
N GLU A 587 9.64 -27.87 5.21
CA GLU A 587 10.43 -27.48 4.04
C GLU A 587 11.85 -27.05 4.40
N ALA A 588 12.03 -26.29 5.48
CA ALA A 588 13.34 -25.88 5.97
C ALA A 588 14.19 -27.09 6.38
N LEU A 589 13.61 -28.11 7.02
CA LEU A 589 14.29 -29.37 7.33
C LEU A 589 14.69 -30.11 6.04
N THR A 590 13.78 -30.22 5.07
CA THR A 590 14.06 -30.85 3.77
C THR A 590 15.20 -30.14 3.04
N ARG A 591 15.15 -28.81 2.91
CA ARG A 591 16.17 -28.03 2.19
C ARG A 591 17.51 -28.00 2.93
N ARG A 592 17.49 -28.04 4.26
CA ARG A 592 18.68 -28.26 5.07
C ARG A 592 19.27 -29.65 4.81
N GLY A 593 18.44 -30.68 4.70
CA GLY A 593 18.83 -32.02 4.27
C GLY A 593 19.45 -32.04 2.87
N ASP A 594 18.84 -31.36 1.90
CA ASP A 594 19.35 -31.23 0.53
C ASP A 594 20.75 -30.59 0.52
N GLY A 595 20.92 -29.49 1.27
CA GLY A 595 22.22 -28.82 1.42
C GLY A 595 23.30 -29.73 2.02
N LEU A 596 22.96 -30.44 3.12
CA LEU A 596 23.87 -31.40 3.75
C LEU A 596 24.22 -32.58 2.83
N TYR A 597 23.25 -33.07 2.06
CA TYR A 597 23.46 -34.15 1.10
C TYR A 597 24.43 -33.73 -0.01
N ILE A 598 24.28 -32.52 -0.55
CA ILE A 598 25.20 -31.96 -1.56
C ILE A 598 26.60 -31.77 -0.97
N SER A 599 26.71 -31.27 0.26
CA SER A 599 27.98 -31.17 0.99
C SER A 599 28.51 -32.53 1.50
N ARG A 600 27.91 -33.65 1.07
CA ARG A 600 28.28 -35.05 1.39
C ARG A 600 28.22 -35.42 2.87
N GLN A 601 27.50 -34.65 3.68
CA GLN A 601 27.23 -34.94 5.09
C GLN A 601 26.01 -35.85 5.22
N PHE A 602 26.10 -37.06 4.64
CA PHE A 602 24.94 -37.92 4.40
C PHE A 602 24.19 -38.37 5.67
N ARG A 603 24.89 -38.64 6.79
CA ARG A 603 24.23 -39.00 8.05
C ARG A 603 23.39 -37.85 8.60
N ALA A 604 23.97 -36.65 8.67
CA ALA A 604 23.24 -35.46 9.11
C ALA A 604 22.07 -35.12 8.17
N ALA A 605 22.24 -35.34 6.86
CA ALA A 605 21.15 -35.17 5.89
C ALA A 605 20.00 -36.14 6.17
N ALA A 606 20.29 -37.43 6.39
CA ALA A 606 19.29 -38.44 6.73
C ALA A 606 18.46 -38.03 7.96
N GLU A 607 19.12 -37.58 9.03
CA GLU A 607 18.45 -37.09 10.24
C GLU A 607 17.49 -35.92 9.95
N GLN A 608 17.92 -34.91 9.16
CA GLN A 608 17.04 -33.79 8.83
C GLN A 608 15.83 -34.23 8.00
N TYR A 609 16.02 -35.15 7.05
CA TYR A 609 14.94 -35.68 6.24
C TYR A 609 13.93 -36.51 7.05
N GLU A 610 14.39 -37.33 7.99
CA GLU A 610 13.51 -38.08 8.90
C GLU A 610 12.65 -37.13 9.73
N HIS A 611 13.26 -36.07 10.26
CA HIS A 611 12.53 -35.03 10.99
C HIS A 611 11.49 -34.34 10.12
N ALA A 612 11.81 -34.02 8.85
CA ALA A 612 10.86 -33.43 7.91
C ALA A 612 9.69 -34.38 7.61
N ALA A 613 9.98 -35.66 7.35
CA ALA A 613 9.00 -36.69 7.06
C ALA A 613 8.03 -36.95 8.22
N LEU A 614 8.52 -36.86 9.47
CA LEU A 614 7.70 -36.96 10.67
C LEU A 614 6.80 -35.73 10.86
N LYS A 615 7.26 -34.54 10.47
CA LYS A 615 6.53 -33.28 10.68
C LYS A 615 5.40 -33.07 9.66
N ALA A 616 5.58 -33.52 8.42
CA ALA A 616 4.58 -33.34 7.35
C ALA A 616 4.34 -34.64 6.55
N PRO A 617 3.97 -35.76 7.18
CA PRO A 617 3.94 -37.07 6.53
C PRO A 617 2.96 -37.17 5.34
N SER A 618 1.92 -36.35 5.31
CA SER A 618 0.89 -36.40 4.26
C SER A 618 1.20 -35.48 3.07
N THR A 619 2.19 -34.59 3.16
CA THR A 619 2.51 -33.66 2.08
C THR A 619 3.52 -34.26 1.10
N GLU A 620 3.58 -33.74 -0.13
CA GLU A 620 4.59 -34.16 -1.11
C GLU A 620 6.01 -33.92 -0.58
N GLU A 621 6.25 -32.80 0.11
CA GLU A 621 7.54 -32.48 0.74
C GLU A 621 7.96 -33.53 1.78
N GLY A 622 7.03 -33.97 2.65
CA GLY A 622 7.35 -34.97 3.67
C GLY A 622 7.56 -36.37 3.07
N GLN A 623 6.84 -36.70 2.01
CA GLN A 623 7.06 -37.95 1.26
C GLN A 623 8.41 -37.92 0.54
N TYR A 624 8.76 -36.81 -0.12
CA TYR A 624 10.08 -36.62 -0.71
C TYR A 624 11.18 -36.76 0.34
N ALA A 625 11.04 -36.12 1.50
CA ALA A 625 12.01 -36.24 2.58
C ALA A 625 12.13 -37.70 3.08
N ALA A 626 11.02 -38.43 3.25
CA ALA A 626 11.07 -39.83 3.66
C ALA A 626 11.88 -40.71 2.68
N PHE A 627 11.72 -40.49 1.37
CA PHE A 627 12.55 -41.15 0.37
C PHE A 627 14.02 -40.71 0.43
N GLN A 628 14.28 -39.41 0.55
CA GLN A 628 15.64 -38.89 0.63
C GLN A 628 16.38 -39.34 1.90
N ALA A 629 15.69 -39.60 3.01
CA ALA A 629 16.27 -40.18 4.22
C ALA A 629 16.92 -41.54 3.95
N GLY A 630 16.24 -42.42 3.23
CA GLY A 630 16.81 -43.73 2.86
C GLY A 630 17.94 -43.61 1.83
N GLN A 631 17.83 -42.70 0.85
CA GLN A 631 18.93 -42.42 -0.10
C GLN A 631 20.18 -41.89 0.63
N ALA A 632 19.99 -40.93 1.54
CA ALA A 632 21.07 -40.38 2.36
C ALA A 632 21.70 -41.46 3.24
N SER A 633 20.90 -42.33 3.87
CA SER A 633 21.39 -43.47 4.66
C SER A 633 22.25 -44.42 3.82
N TYR A 634 21.80 -44.74 2.60
CA TYR A 634 22.56 -45.59 1.66
C TYR A 634 23.91 -44.96 1.31
N ARG A 635 23.92 -43.66 0.99
CA ARG A 635 25.16 -42.92 0.67
C ARG A 635 26.08 -42.74 1.87
N ALA A 636 25.54 -42.76 3.08
CA ALA A 636 26.29 -42.79 4.33
C ALA A 636 26.92 -44.16 4.65
N GLY A 637 26.60 -45.19 3.86
CA GLY A 637 26.99 -46.58 4.11
C GLY A 637 26.16 -47.27 5.20
N ASP A 638 25.10 -46.64 5.71
CA ASP A 638 24.16 -47.27 6.63
C ASP A 638 23.09 -48.04 5.84
N PHE A 639 23.48 -49.21 5.36
CA PHE A 639 22.62 -50.08 4.56
C PHE A 639 21.38 -50.57 5.32
N ASN A 640 21.52 -50.84 6.63
CA ASN A 640 20.39 -51.30 7.44
C ASN A 640 19.36 -50.18 7.62
N GLY A 641 19.81 -48.97 8.00
CA GLY A 641 18.95 -47.80 8.10
C GLY A 641 18.29 -47.44 6.76
N ALA A 642 19.04 -47.53 5.66
CA ALA A 642 18.50 -47.31 4.32
C ALA A 642 17.36 -48.27 3.96
N VAL A 643 17.55 -49.58 4.19
CA VAL A 643 16.52 -50.59 3.94
C VAL A 643 15.31 -50.38 4.83
N GLU A 644 15.50 -50.08 6.12
CA GLU A 644 14.39 -49.81 7.05
C GLU A 644 13.58 -48.58 6.60
N ASN A 645 14.27 -47.49 6.26
CA ASN A 645 13.64 -46.26 5.77
C ASN A 645 12.87 -46.49 4.46
N MET A 646 13.44 -47.22 3.51
CA MET A 646 12.79 -47.54 2.24
C MET A 646 11.58 -48.46 2.42
N LYS A 647 11.66 -49.47 3.31
CA LYS A 647 10.51 -50.32 3.65
C LYS A 647 9.38 -49.52 4.26
N ARG A 648 9.69 -48.63 5.21
CA ARG A 648 8.70 -47.71 5.81
C ARG A 648 8.07 -46.80 4.75
N PHE A 649 8.88 -46.27 3.83
CA PHE A 649 8.40 -45.43 2.73
C PHE A 649 7.40 -46.18 1.85
N VAL A 650 7.74 -47.37 1.36
CA VAL A 650 6.87 -48.16 0.47
C VAL A 650 5.59 -48.62 1.19
N GLN A 651 5.69 -49.03 2.46
CA GLN A 651 4.50 -49.40 3.26
C GLN A 651 3.53 -48.23 3.43
N LYS A 652 4.06 -47.02 3.64
CA LYS A 652 3.25 -45.83 3.93
C LYS A 652 2.76 -45.12 2.67
N TYR A 653 3.54 -45.16 1.59
CA TYR A 653 3.28 -44.44 0.34
C TYR A 653 3.38 -45.36 -0.90
N PRO A 654 2.60 -46.45 -0.96
CA PRO A 654 2.70 -47.44 -2.05
C PRO A 654 2.29 -46.91 -3.43
N MET A 655 1.60 -45.78 -3.51
CA MET A 655 1.18 -45.16 -4.77
C MET A 655 2.09 -44.00 -5.19
N ASN A 656 3.14 -43.70 -4.42
CA ASN A 656 4.06 -42.61 -4.76
C ASN A 656 4.95 -43.03 -5.94
N ARG A 657 5.25 -42.09 -6.85
CA ARG A 657 6.11 -42.30 -8.02
C ARG A 657 7.55 -42.75 -7.71
N LEU A 658 7.98 -42.65 -6.45
CA LEU A 658 9.30 -43.07 -5.97
C LEU A 658 9.27 -44.43 -5.26
N ALA A 659 8.12 -45.11 -5.23
CA ALA A 659 7.96 -46.35 -4.48
C ALA A 659 8.70 -47.54 -5.13
N ASP A 660 8.75 -47.59 -6.46
CA ASP A 660 9.56 -48.57 -7.18
C ASP A 660 11.07 -48.25 -7.09
N ASP A 661 11.47 -46.98 -7.11
CA ASP A 661 12.83 -46.53 -6.78
C ASP A 661 13.27 -47.01 -5.38
N ALA A 662 12.37 -46.89 -4.40
CA ALA A 662 12.63 -47.33 -3.03
C ALA A 662 12.79 -48.86 -2.94
N MET A 663 11.91 -49.61 -3.60
CA MET A 663 12.03 -51.08 -3.67
C MET A 663 13.28 -51.52 -4.42
N TYR A 664 13.66 -50.80 -5.47
CA TYR A 664 14.87 -51.10 -6.24
C TYR A 664 16.10 -50.91 -5.36
N LEU A 665 16.15 -49.82 -4.59
CA LEU A 665 17.27 -49.57 -3.68
C LEU A 665 17.40 -50.67 -2.62
N ILE A 666 16.29 -51.21 -2.09
CA ILE A 666 16.33 -52.35 -1.15
C ILE A 666 17.02 -53.56 -1.80
N GLY A 667 16.56 -54.00 -2.96
CA GLY A 667 17.16 -55.13 -3.67
C GLY A 667 18.60 -54.87 -4.09
N TRP A 668 18.91 -53.63 -4.50
CA TRP A 668 20.25 -53.21 -4.87
C TRP A 668 21.24 -53.28 -3.71
N ILE A 669 20.81 -52.88 -2.50
CA ILE A 669 21.64 -52.99 -1.29
C ILE A 669 21.99 -54.45 -1.01
N ASP A 670 21.01 -55.36 -1.09
CA ASP A 670 21.27 -56.80 -0.89
C ASP A 670 22.20 -57.37 -1.97
N PHE A 671 22.03 -56.97 -3.23
CA PHE A 671 22.91 -57.35 -4.32
C PHE A 671 24.36 -56.87 -4.07
N GLN A 672 24.52 -55.60 -3.68
CA GLN A 672 25.82 -55.01 -3.36
C GLN A 672 26.51 -55.72 -2.19
N GLN A 673 25.74 -56.23 -1.22
CA GLN A 673 26.24 -57.00 -0.09
C GLN A 673 26.53 -58.48 -0.40
N ARG A 674 26.39 -58.91 -1.67
CA ARG A 674 26.52 -60.32 -2.10
C ARG A 674 25.48 -61.25 -1.50
N ASN A 675 24.34 -60.71 -1.08
CA ASN A 675 23.17 -61.48 -0.66
C ASN A 675 22.28 -61.77 -1.88
N ASP A 676 22.84 -62.36 -2.94
CA ASP A 676 22.21 -62.49 -4.26
C ASP A 676 20.81 -63.16 -4.18
N ALA A 677 20.65 -64.20 -3.36
CA ALA A 677 19.35 -64.87 -3.19
C ALA A 677 18.26 -63.94 -2.62
N LYS A 678 18.62 -63.09 -1.66
CA LYS A 678 17.70 -62.12 -1.06
C LYS A 678 17.42 -60.94 -1.99
N ALA A 679 18.45 -60.50 -2.73
CA ALA A 679 18.28 -59.48 -3.76
C ALA A 679 17.25 -59.92 -4.81
N ILE A 680 17.31 -61.18 -5.26
CA ILE A 680 16.32 -61.76 -6.18
C ILE A 680 14.91 -61.69 -5.58
N GLU A 681 14.73 -62.10 -4.32
CA GLU A 681 13.43 -62.04 -3.64
C GLU A 681 12.88 -60.60 -3.58
N ASP A 682 13.72 -59.63 -3.22
CA ASP A 682 13.29 -58.22 -3.09
C ASP A 682 13.01 -57.56 -4.46
N PHE A 683 13.78 -57.87 -5.49
CA PHE A 683 13.48 -57.43 -6.86
C PHE A 683 12.23 -58.11 -7.44
N GLN A 684 11.97 -59.39 -7.11
CA GLN A 684 10.73 -60.05 -7.51
C GLN A 684 9.50 -59.42 -6.86
N ARG A 685 9.61 -59.01 -5.59
CA ARG A 685 8.56 -58.21 -4.93
C ARG A 685 8.32 -56.90 -5.66
N LEU A 686 9.38 -56.19 -6.08
CA LEU A 686 9.26 -54.97 -6.89
C LEU A 686 8.47 -55.25 -8.17
N LEU A 687 8.86 -56.27 -8.93
CA LEU A 687 8.21 -56.61 -10.20
C LEU A 687 6.77 -57.08 -10.03
N THR A 688 6.41 -57.60 -8.86
CA THR A 688 5.03 -57.98 -8.53
C THR A 688 4.19 -56.76 -8.17
N ALA A 689 4.74 -55.83 -7.38
CA ALA A 689 4.03 -54.63 -6.95
C ALA A 689 3.95 -53.55 -8.05
N TYR A 690 5.01 -53.41 -8.85
CA TYR A 690 5.17 -52.39 -9.89
C TYR A 690 5.69 -53.03 -11.20
N PRO A 691 4.88 -53.89 -11.85
CA PRO A 691 5.31 -54.64 -13.05
C PRO A 691 5.71 -53.76 -14.24
N ASP A 692 5.13 -52.56 -14.31
CA ASP A 692 5.35 -51.54 -15.35
C ASP A 692 6.11 -50.32 -14.80
N GLY A 693 6.69 -50.41 -13.60
CA GLY A 693 7.45 -49.31 -12.98
C GLY A 693 8.75 -49.00 -13.72
N ASP A 694 9.27 -47.79 -13.53
CA ASP A 694 10.50 -47.29 -14.17
C ASP A 694 11.72 -48.16 -13.82
N GLN A 695 11.71 -48.79 -12.64
CA GLN A 695 12.78 -49.68 -12.20
C GLN A 695 12.63 -51.15 -12.62
N ALA A 696 11.53 -51.54 -13.30
CA ALA A 696 11.27 -52.94 -13.63
C ALA A 696 12.36 -53.57 -14.52
N VAL A 697 12.83 -52.84 -15.54
CA VAL A 697 13.90 -53.32 -16.44
C VAL A 697 15.24 -53.48 -15.70
N ARG A 698 15.55 -52.56 -14.77
CA ARG A 698 16.78 -52.60 -13.96
C ARG A 698 16.72 -53.76 -12.97
N ALA A 699 15.58 -53.96 -12.31
CA ALA A 699 15.36 -55.08 -11.40
C ALA A 699 15.52 -56.44 -12.11
N LEU A 700 14.91 -56.63 -13.30
CA LEU A 700 15.08 -57.87 -14.08
C LEU A 700 16.53 -58.11 -14.48
N TYR A 701 17.23 -57.08 -14.93
CA TYR A 701 18.64 -57.18 -15.29
C TYR A 701 19.48 -57.61 -14.07
N THR A 702 19.26 -56.97 -12.91
CA THR A 702 20.01 -57.30 -11.69
C THR A 702 19.63 -58.67 -11.11
N ILE A 703 18.38 -59.14 -11.27
CA ILE A 703 18.01 -60.53 -10.95
C ILE A 703 18.84 -61.50 -11.80
N ALA A 704 18.98 -61.24 -13.10
CA ALA A 704 19.75 -62.11 -13.97
C ALA A 704 21.25 -62.13 -13.60
N ASP A 705 21.83 -60.98 -13.23
CA ASP A 705 23.19 -60.90 -12.67
C ASP A 705 23.31 -61.69 -11.36
N ALA A 706 22.35 -61.57 -10.45
CA ALA A 706 22.34 -62.27 -9.18
C ALA A 706 22.22 -63.80 -9.35
N GLN A 707 21.37 -64.26 -10.26
CA GLN A 707 21.25 -65.68 -10.63
C GLN A 707 22.57 -66.21 -11.22
N TYR A 708 23.24 -65.40 -12.03
CA TYR A 708 24.55 -65.75 -12.57
C TYR A 708 25.60 -65.89 -11.45
N ASN A 709 25.62 -64.96 -10.48
CA ASN A 709 26.51 -65.02 -9.31
C ASN A 709 26.28 -66.28 -8.47
N LEU A 710 25.04 -66.77 -8.39
CA LEU A 710 24.67 -68.01 -7.69
C LEU A 710 24.99 -69.29 -8.48
N GLY A 711 25.41 -69.17 -9.75
CA GLY A 711 25.64 -70.30 -10.64
C GLY A 711 24.37 -70.88 -11.27
N GLU A 712 23.22 -70.21 -11.12
CA GLU A 712 21.93 -70.60 -11.71
C GLU A 712 21.85 -70.13 -13.17
N ILE A 713 22.74 -70.66 -14.01
CA ILE A 713 22.98 -70.13 -15.35
C ILE A 713 21.73 -70.18 -16.24
N ASP A 714 21.00 -71.29 -16.28
CA ASP A 714 19.80 -71.40 -17.13
C ASP A 714 18.70 -70.43 -16.69
N ALA A 715 18.56 -70.19 -15.38
CA ALA A 715 17.62 -69.22 -14.84
C ALA A 715 18.04 -67.78 -15.21
N SER A 716 19.33 -67.46 -15.04
CA SER A 716 19.92 -66.18 -15.47
C SER A 716 19.66 -65.90 -16.95
N MET A 717 19.89 -66.89 -17.82
CA MET A 717 19.66 -66.76 -19.26
C MET A 717 18.18 -66.52 -19.59
N ALA A 718 17.27 -67.19 -18.89
CA ALA A 718 15.83 -66.96 -19.06
C ALA A 718 15.43 -65.53 -18.64
N THR A 719 15.97 -65.03 -17.53
CA THR A 719 15.68 -63.67 -17.04
C THR A 719 16.26 -62.59 -17.96
N TYR A 720 17.49 -62.73 -18.44
CA TYR A 720 18.04 -61.79 -19.44
C TYR A 720 17.23 -61.79 -20.75
N ARG A 721 16.75 -62.96 -21.23
CA ARG A 721 15.81 -63.02 -22.39
C ARG A 721 14.54 -62.23 -22.10
N SER A 722 14.04 -62.23 -20.87
CA SER A 722 12.90 -61.41 -20.48
C SER A 722 13.21 -59.91 -20.57
N VAL A 723 14.43 -59.47 -20.25
CA VAL A 723 14.84 -58.06 -20.43
C VAL A 723 14.79 -57.68 -21.91
N ILE A 724 15.38 -58.51 -22.78
CA ILE A 724 15.45 -58.25 -24.23
C ILE A 724 14.05 -58.23 -24.86
N SER A 725 13.19 -59.18 -24.51
CA SER A 725 11.86 -59.31 -25.10
C SER A 725 10.87 -58.25 -24.60
N ARG A 726 10.89 -57.91 -23.30
CA ARG A 726 9.97 -56.92 -22.72
C ARG A 726 10.43 -55.48 -22.96
N PHE A 727 11.74 -55.23 -23.02
CA PHE A 727 12.32 -53.89 -23.13
C PHE A 727 13.32 -53.75 -24.28
N PRO A 728 12.96 -54.11 -25.53
CA PRO A 728 13.90 -54.26 -26.65
C PRO A 728 14.61 -52.97 -27.09
N SER A 729 14.09 -51.80 -26.70
CA SER A 729 14.70 -50.49 -26.99
C SER A 729 15.49 -49.91 -25.81
N HIS A 730 15.43 -50.52 -24.62
CA HIS A 730 16.13 -50.03 -23.43
C HIS A 730 17.62 -50.38 -23.52
N PRO A 731 18.56 -49.51 -23.08
CA PRO A 731 19.99 -49.78 -23.13
C PRO A 731 20.40 -51.11 -22.47
N LEU A 732 19.72 -51.51 -21.40
CA LEU A 732 19.98 -52.78 -20.71
C LEU A 732 19.60 -54.03 -21.51
N ALA A 733 18.77 -53.94 -22.56
CA ALA A 733 18.53 -55.10 -23.43
C ALA A 733 19.80 -55.49 -24.20
N SER A 734 20.57 -54.50 -24.67
CA SER A 734 21.88 -54.74 -25.28
C SER A 734 22.85 -55.36 -24.29
N GLU A 735 22.92 -54.82 -23.06
CA GLU A 735 23.86 -55.35 -22.06
C GLU A 735 23.45 -56.73 -21.55
N ALA A 736 22.15 -57.02 -21.50
CA ALA A 736 21.64 -58.36 -21.18
C ALA A 736 22.09 -59.34 -22.25
N ALA A 737 21.91 -59.00 -23.53
CA ALA A 737 22.33 -59.83 -24.65
C ALA A 737 23.86 -60.06 -24.65
N LYS A 738 24.67 -59.04 -24.30
CA LYS A 738 26.13 -59.19 -24.22
C LYS A 738 26.52 -60.14 -23.09
N SER A 739 25.93 -59.95 -21.90
CA SER A 739 26.18 -60.80 -20.74
C SER A 739 25.82 -62.26 -21.02
N MET A 740 24.69 -62.49 -21.70
CA MET A 740 24.28 -63.82 -22.18
C MET A 740 25.27 -64.42 -23.18
N GLN A 741 25.68 -63.67 -24.21
CA GLN A 741 26.58 -64.17 -25.23
C GLN A 741 27.94 -64.57 -24.66
N VAL A 742 28.52 -63.73 -23.80
CA VAL A 742 29.80 -64.02 -23.14
C VAL A 742 29.70 -65.30 -22.32
N ALA A 743 28.63 -65.46 -21.53
CA ALA A 743 28.40 -66.66 -20.73
C ALA A 743 28.24 -67.92 -21.61
N LEU A 744 27.39 -67.85 -22.65
CA LEU A 744 27.10 -68.98 -23.55
C LEU A 744 28.32 -69.43 -24.36
N ILE A 745 29.09 -68.49 -24.90
CA ILE A 745 30.33 -68.79 -25.63
C ILE A 745 31.36 -69.44 -24.70
N GLY A 746 31.52 -68.91 -23.47
CA GLY A 746 32.40 -69.50 -22.46
C GLY A 746 32.04 -70.95 -22.10
N MET A 747 30.76 -71.33 -22.24
CA MET A 747 30.27 -72.70 -22.04
C MET A 747 30.25 -73.56 -23.31
N GLY A 748 30.67 -73.02 -24.46
CA GLY A 748 30.62 -73.72 -25.75
C GLY A 748 29.21 -73.81 -26.38
N ARG A 749 28.21 -73.11 -25.84
CA ARG A 749 26.82 -73.06 -26.33
C ARG A 749 26.65 -71.98 -27.40
N THR A 750 27.49 -72.01 -28.44
CA THR A 750 27.57 -70.94 -29.45
C THR A 750 26.28 -70.73 -30.23
N GLN A 751 25.52 -71.79 -30.54
CA GLN A 751 24.26 -71.66 -31.27
C GLN A 751 23.24 -70.83 -30.49
N GLU A 752 23.14 -71.04 -29.18
CA GLU A 752 22.23 -70.24 -28.36
C GLU A 752 22.68 -68.78 -28.26
N ALA A 753 23.98 -68.50 -28.28
CA ALA A 753 24.50 -67.13 -28.31
C ALA A 753 24.12 -66.39 -29.61
N LEU A 754 24.03 -67.11 -30.72
CA LEU A 754 23.56 -66.59 -32.01
C LEU A 754 22.04 -66.34 -32.00
N ASP A 755 21.25 -67.24 -31.41
CA ASP A 755 19.79 -67.09 -31.30
C ASP A 755 19.40 -65.85 -30.46
N ILE A 756 20.23 -65.49 -29.47
CA ILE A 756 20.07 -64.24 -28.69
C ILE A 756 20.30 -63.00 -29.56
N ALA A 757 21.33 -63.01 -30.41
CA ALA A 757 21.55 -61.91 -31.35
C ALA A 757 20.32 -61.74 -32.26
N ASP A 758 19.78 -62.85 -32.78
CA ASP A 758 18.60 -62.82 -33.64
C ASP A 758 17.37 -62.26 -32.93
N THR A 759 17.17 -62.62 -31.67
CA THR A 759 16.08 -62.08 -30.85
C THR A 759 16.18 -60.55 -30.73
N LEU A 760 17.36 -60.02 -30.43
CA LEU A 760 17.59 -58.58 -30.28
C LEU A 760 17.48 -57.83 -31.62
N ILE A 761 18.09 -58.38 -32.68
CA ILE A 761 18.08 -57.80 -34.03
C ILE A 761 16.65 -57.72 -34.56
N ASN A 762 15.83 -58.75 -34.32
CA ASN A 762 14.45 -58.77 -34.81
C ASN A 762 13.52 -57.91 -33.96
N ALA A 763 13.76 -57.79 -32.65
CA ALA A 763 12.94 -56.98 -31.77
C ALA A 763 13.14 -55.47 -32.00
N ASN A 764 14.36 -55.01 -32.33
CA ASN A 764 14.61 -53.60 -32.66
C ASN A 764 15.61 -53.40 -33.82
N PRO A 765 15.18 -53.68 -35.07
CA PRO A 765 16.01 -53.71 -36.28
C PRO A 765 16.85 -52.48 -36.62
N GLN A 766 16.51 -51.32 -36.08
CA GLN A 766 17.12 -50.03 -36.43
C GLN A 766 17.95 -49.46 -35.27
N SER A 767 18.01 -50.15 -34.14
CA SER A 767 18.82 -49.70 -33.01
C SER A 767 20.31 -49.92 -33.25
N GLY A 768 21.14 -49.04 -32.69
CA GLY A 768 22.60 -49.24 -32.71
C GLY A 768 23.02 -50.56 -32.05
N ALA A 769 22.25 -51.06 -31.09
CA ALA A 769 22.46 -52.39 -30.52
C ALA A 769 22.20 -53.50 -31.55
N ALA A 770 21.11 -53.45 -32.33
CA ALA A 770 20.86 -54.42 -33.37
C ALA A 770 21.90 -54.39 -34.50
N GLU A 771 22.42 -53.21 -34.84
CA GLU A 771 23.56 -53.08 -35.74
C GLU A 771 24.80 -53.78 -35.16
N GLU A 772 25.20 -53.43 -33.94
CA GLU A 772 26.35 -54.02 -33.25
C GLU A 772 26.26 -55.56 -33.19
N PHE A 773 25.10 -56.09 -32.80
CA PHE A 773 24.88 -57.53 -32.69
C PHE A 773 24.80 -58.23 -34.04
N SER A 774 24.30 -57.56 -35.08
CA SER A 774 24.28 -58.12 -36.44
C SER A 774 25.70 -58.26 -37.00
N PHE A 775 26.58 -57.30 -36.71
CA PHE A 775 28.00 -57.41 -37.07
C PHE A 775 28.70 -58.52 -36.27
N LYS A 776 28.52 -58.54 -34.93
CA LYS A 776 29.09 -59.58 -34.07
C LYS A 776 28.64 -61.00 -34.45
N LYS A 777 27.39 -61.16 -34.90
CA LYS A 777 26.87 -62.46 -35.38
C LYS A 777 27.73 -63.01 -36.53
N ALA A 778 28.09 -62.15 -37.49
CA ALA A 778 28.99 -62.53 -38.56
C ALA A 778 30.40 -62.89 -38.07
N GLU A 779 30.94 -62.13 -37.10
CA GLU A 779 32.24 -62.42 -36.49
C GLU A 779 32.25 -63.78 -35.76
N ILE A 780 31.15 -64.13 -35.08
CA ILE A 780 30.99 -65.43 -34.42
C ILE A 780 31.01 -66.57 -35.45
N PHE A 781 30.32 -66.43 -36.58
CA PHE A 781 30.39 -67.44 -37.65
C PHE A 781 31.77 -67.53 -38.29
N TYR A 782 32.44 -66.39 -38.51
CA TYR A 782 33.78 -66.34 -39.08
C TYR A 782 34.80 -67.06 -38.17
N SER A 783 34.81 -66.72 -36.87
CA SER A 783 35.69 -67.35 -35.87
C SER A 783 35.36 -68.83 -35.64
N GLY A 784 34.07 -69.19 -35.73
CA GLY A 784 33.59 -70.58 -35.70
C GLY A 784 33.88 -71.39 -36.98
N ARG A 785 34.59 -70.81 -37.96
CA ARG A 785 34.93 -71.41 -39.27
C ARG A 785 33.72 -71.77 -40.15
N ASN A 786 32.52 -71.26 -39.82
CA ASN A 786 31.36 -71.37 -40.68
C ASN A 786 31.31 -70.18 -41.63
N TYR A 787 32.22 -70.21 -42.61
CA TYR A 787 32.41 -69.10 -43.55
C TYR A 787 31.20 -68.85 -44.46
N THR A 788 30.42 -69.88 -44.76
CA THR A 788 29.19 -69.73 -45.57
C THR A 788 28.14 -68.87 -44.86
N SER A 789 27.90 -69.11 -43.57
CA SER A 789 26.98 -68.29 -42.77
C SER A 789 27.57 -66.91 -42.48
N ALA A 790 28.89 -66.81 -42.23
CA ALA A 790 29.56 -65.52 -42.06
C ALA A 790 29.38 -64.60 -43.27
N ALA A 791 29.56 -65.12 -44.49
CA ALA A 791 29.37 -64.35 -45.72
C ALA A 791 27.92 -63.86 -45.87
N SER A 792 26.94 -64.76 -45.65
CA SER A 792 25.52 -64.41 -45.72
C SER A 792 25.11 -63.34 -44.70
N GLU A 793 25.62 -63.42 -43.46
CA GLU A 793 25.29 -62.45 -42.41
C GLU A 793 25.95 -61.09 -42.66
N LEU A 794 27.16 -61.05 -43.22
CA LEU A 794 27.83 -59.79 -43.60
C LEU A 794 27.10 -59.08 -44.75
N GLU A 795 26.64 -59.85 -45.75
CA GLU A 795 25.83 -59.30 -46.84
C GLU A 795 24.49 -58.77 -46.31
N ALA A 796 23.84 -59.51 -45.41
CA ALA A 796 22.61 -59.06 -44.75
C ALA A 796 22.84 -57.80 -43.91
N TYR A 797 23.93 -57.74 -43.14
CA TYR A 797 24.34 -56.58 -42.37
C TYR A 797 24.51 -55.35 -43.25
N MET A 798 25.30 -55.47 -44.33
CA MET A 798 25.58 -54.34 -45.21
C MET A 798 24.32 -53.80 -45.89
N LYS A 799 23.42 -54.71 -46.29
CA LYS A 799 22.11 -54.35 -46.87
C LYS A 799 21.19 -53.69 -45.86
N ARG A 800 21.18 -54.16 -44.61
CA ARG A 800 20.28 -53.68 -43.55
C ARG A 800 20.74 -52.35 -42.95
N TYR A 801 22.05 -52.11 -42.85
CA TYR A 801 22.63 -50.93 -42.22
C TYR A 801 23.51 -50.13 -43.19
N PRO A 802 23.02 -49.69 -44.37
CA PRO A 802 23.84 -49.12 -45.44
C PRO A 802 24.60 -47.84 -45.06
N SER A 803 24.18 -47.14 -44.00
CA SER A 803 24.81 -45.95 -43.46
C SER A 803 25.76 -46.21 -42.29
N SER A 804 25.99 -47.47 -41.92
CA SER A 804 26.90 -47.84 -40.83
C SER A 804 28.32 -47.36 -41.11
N GLN A 805 29.00 -46.89 -40.05
CA GLN A 805 30.42 -46.55 -40.12
C GLN A 805 31.32 -47.79 -40.27
N ARG A 806 30.79 -49.00 -40.07
CA ARG A 806 31.52 -50.28 -40.20
C ARG A 806 31.29 -50.96 -41.56
N GLN A 807 30.77 -50.25 -42.56
CA GLN A 807 30.52 -50.82 -43.88
C GLN A 807 31.82 -51.27 -44.58
N ASP A 808 32.90 -50.52 -44.41
CA ASP A 808 34.22 -50.86 -44.95
C ASP A 808 34.85 -52.05 -44.21
N GLU A 809 34.70 -52.09 -42.88
CA GLU A 809 35.08 -53.23 -42.04
C GLU A 809 34.30 -54.51 -42.40
N ALA A 810 32.99 -54.41 -42.62
CA ALA A 810 32.14 -55.53 -43.04
C ALA A 810 32.53 -56.06 -44.42
N LEU A 811 32.80 -55.17 -45.39
CA LEU A 811 33.31 -55.55 -46.71
C LEU A 811 34.67 -56.24 -46.61
N TYR A 812 35.55 -55.77 -45.73
CA TYR A 812 36.85 -56.39 -45.51
C TYR A 812 36.71 -57.80 -44.95
N LEU A 813 35.92 -57.96 -43.89
CA LEU A 813 35.65 -59.26 -43.31
C LEU A 813 34.95 -60.21 -44.30
N LEU A 814 34.08 -59.69 -45.17
CA LEU A 814 33.42 -60.48 -46.23
C LEU A 814 34.42 -60.96 -47.28
N GLY A 815 35.31 -60.06 -47.74
CA GLY A 815 36.38 -60.41 -48.67
C GLY A 815 37.31 -61.49 -48.10
N ARG A 816 37.69 -61.37 -46.82
CA ARG A 816 38.45 -62.41 -46.11
C ARG A 816 37.70 -63.72 -45.98
N THR A 817 36.39 -63.66 -45.74
CA THR A 817 35.52 -64.84 -45.67
C THR A 817 35.51 -65.57 -47.01
N TYR A 818 35.31 -64.86 -48.12
CA TYR A 818 35.36 -65.43 -49.47
C TYR A 818 36.75 -65.97 -49.84
N LEU A 819 37.84 -65.28 -49.48
CA LEU A 819 39.21 -65.79 -49.65
C LEU A 819 39.40 -67.13 -48.94
N THR A 820 38.89 -67.25 -47.71
CA THR A 820 39.03 -68.47 -46.91
C THR A 820 38.21 -69.63 -47.50
N MET A 821 37.09 -69.32 -48.16
CA MET A 821 36.28 -70.28 -48.93
C MET A 821 36.85 -70.59 -50.33
N ASN A 822 37.96 -69.95 -50.73
CA ASN A 822 38.57 -70.05 -52.06
C ASN A 822 37.67 -69.49 -53.20
N ASP A 823 36.68 -68.64 -52.88
CA ASP A 823 35.88 -67.89 -53.86
C ASP A 823 36.60 -66.58 -54.21
N LEU A 824 37.64 -66.73 -55.02
CA LEU A 824 38.51 -65.63 -55.42
C LEU A 824 37.78 -64.50 -56.18
N PRO A 825 36.82 -64.78 -57.09
CA PRO A 825 36.03 -63.73 -57.72
C PRO A 825 35.29 -62.84 -56.73
N GLN A 826 34.57 -63.41 -55.76
CA GLN A 826 33.81 -62.64 -54.77
C GLN A 826 34.72 -61.91 -53.78
N ALA A 827 35.83 -62.53 -53.39
CA ALA A 827 36.85 -61.88 -52.56
C ALA A 827 37.43 -60.63 -53.22
N ARG A 828 37.86 -60.74 -54.48
CA ARG A 828 38.37 -59.59 -55.26
C ARG A 828 37.33 -58.49 -55.41
N SER A 829 36.08 -58.88 -55.68
CA SER A 829 34.96 -57.95 -55.80
C SER A 829 34.77 -57.15 -54.50
N SER A 830 34.70 -57.84 -53.37
CA SER A 830 34.52 -57.22 -52.04
C SER A 830 35.64 -56.24 -51.70
N PHE A 831 36.90 -56.63 -51.92
CA PHE A 831 38.04 -55.75 -51.67
C PHE A 831 38.11 -54.54 -52.61
N THR A 832 37.79 -54.72 -53.89
CA THR A 832 37.75 -53.61 -54.85
C THR A 832 36.66 -52.61 -54.50
N GLU A 833 35.53 -53.09 -53.96
CA GLU A 833 34.44 -52.23 -53.53
C GLU A 833 34.83 -51.32 -52.35
N ILE A 834 35.72 -51.79 -51.45
CA ILE A 834 36.28 -50.95 -50.36
C ILE A 834 37.05 -49.77 -50.96
N GLU A 835 37.94 -50.01 -51.91
CA GLU A 835 38.73 -48.95 -52.56
C GLU A 835 37.85 -47.93 -53.29
N LYS A 836 36.76 -48.40 -53.90
CA LYS A 836 35.85 -47.57 -54.68
C LYS A 836 34.92 -46.73 -53.81
N ARG A 837 34.33 -47.32 -52.76
CA ARG A 837 33.31 -46.67 -51.92
C ARG A 837 33.89 -45.99 -50.69
N TYR A 838 35.03 -46.46 -50.18
CA TYR A 838 35.65 -45.98 -48.95
C TYR A 838 37.16 -45.70 -49.16
N PRO A 839 37.55 -44.70 -49.96
CA PRO A 839 38.96 -44.47 -50.35
C PRO A 839 39.90 -44.13 -49.19
N GLN A 840 39.37 -43.78 -48.02
CA GLN A 840 40.11 -43.47 -46.80
C GLN A 840 40.08 -44.62 -45.78
N SER A 841 39.51 -45.78 -46.14
CA SER A 841 39.38 -46.90 -45.24
C SER A 841 40.76 -47.49 -44.90
N PRO A 842 41.04 -47.75 -43.60
CA PRO A 842 42.27 -48.43 -43.20
C PRO A 842 42.36 -49.87 -43.76
N PHE A 843 41.24 -50.46 -44.16
CA PHE A 843 41.19 -51.84 -44.64
C PHE A 843 41.61 -52.03 -46.10
N ILE A 844 41.82 -50.95 -46.88
CA ILE A 844 42.29 -51.04 -48.28
C ILE A 844 43.60 -51.81 -48.37
N VAL A 845 44.55 -51.45 -47.51
CA VAL A 845 45.89 -52.04 -47.53
C VAL A 845 45.85 -53.49 -47.06
N SER A 846 45.14 -53.75 -45.96
CA SER A 846 44.92 -55.11 -45.44
C SER A 846 44.25 -56.03 -46.47
N SER A 847 43.27 -55.51 -47.22
CA SER A 847 42.59 -56.24 -48.31
C SER A 847 43.53 -56.67 -49.43
N LYS A 848 44.43 -55.77 -49.87
CA LYS A 848 45.44 -56.07 -50.88
C LYS A 848 46.44 -57.11 -50.38
N LEU A 849 46.92 -56.96 -49.15
CA LEU A 849 47.88 -57.88 -48.54
C LEU A 849 47.28 -59.30 -48.39
N ASP A 850 46.06 -59.42 -47.87
CA ASP A 850 45.39 -60.72 -47.71
C ASP A 850 45.20 -61.44 -49.07
N LEU A 851 44.89 -60.68 -50.13
CA LEU A 851 44.78 -61.20 -51.49
C LEU A 851 46.14 -61.63 -52.08
N ALA A 852 47.20 -60.85 -51.85
CA ALA A 852 48.56 -61.18 -52.29
C ALA A 852 49.09 -62.44 -51.58
N GLU A 853 48.88 -62.54 -50.26
CA GLU A 853 49.26 -63.71 -49.46
C GLU A 853 48.56 -64.98 -49.94
N HIS A 854 47.28 -64.88 -50.30
CA HIS A 854 46.55 -66.00 -50.90
C HIS A 854 47.18 -66.43 -52.24
N PHE A 855 47.51 -65.48 -53.14
CA PHE A 855 48.16 -65.81 -54.42
C PHE A 855 49.53 -66.46 -54.26
N ALA A 856 50.33 -65.96 -53.33
CA ALA A 856 51.64 -66.52 -53.00
C ALA A 856 51.50 -67.99 -52.55
N LYS A 857 50.50 -68.30 -51.70
CA LYS A 857 50.22 -69.67 -51.24
C LYS A 857 49.65 -70.58 -52.34
N SER A 858 48.96 -70.03 -53.33
CA SER A 858 48.34 -70.77 -54.45
C SER A 858 49.28 -71.03 -55.64
N ALA A 859 50.59 -70.78 -55.50
CA ALA A 859 51.60 -70.88 -56.56
C ALA A 859 51.40 -69.92 -57.76
N ASN A 860 50.66 -68.83 -57.55
CA ASN A 860 50.47 -67.76 -58.54
C ASN A 860 51.31 -66.52 -58.16
N SER A 861 52.64 -66.69 -58.17
CA SER A 861 53.60 -65.69 -57.67
C SER A 861 53.52 -64.35 -58.42
N GLY A 862 53.37 -64.35 -59.75
CA GLY A 862 53.31 -63.11 -60.52
C GLY A 862 52.13 -62.20 -60.15
N ALA A 863 51.00 -62.78 -59.75
CA ALA A 863 49.85 -62.00 -59.27
C ALA A 863 50.08 -61.46 -57.85
N ALA A 864 50.77 -62.22 -56.98
CA ALA A 864 51.15 -61.77 -55.64
C ALA A 864 52.14 -60.60 -55.69
N ASP A 865 53.21 -60.75 -56.48
CA ASP A 865 54.29 -59.76 -56.65
C ASP A 865 53.74 -58.42 -57.14
N SER A 866 52.81 -58.48 -58.10
CA SER A 866 52.14 -57.29 -58.64
C SER A 866 51.37 -56.53 -57.56
N ILE A 867 50.72 -57.23 -56.62
CA ILE A 867 49.94 -56.60 -55.55
C ILE A 867 50.88 -56.07 -54.45
N TYR A 868 51.94 -56.81 -54.08
CA TYR A 868 52.95 -56.32 -53.13
C TYR A 868 53.64 -55.04 -53.63
N ALA A 869 54.00 -54.99 -54.92
CA ALA A 869 54.56 -53.79 -55.53
C ALA A 869 53.59 -52.59 -55.48
N ILE A 870 52.29 -52.82 -55.66
CA ILE A 870 51.26 -51.77 -55.52
C ILE A 870 51.18 -51.26 -54.07
N VAL A 871 51.21 -52.16 -53.08
CA VAL A 871 51.19 -51.77 -51.66
C VAL A 871 52.43 -50.96 -51.32
N TRP A 872 53.62 -51.43 -51.71
CA TRP A 872 54.90 -50.76 -51.47
C TRP A 872 54.96 -49.36 -52.10
N THR A 873 54.53 -49.22 -53.35
CA THR A 873 54.65 -47.94 -54.09
C THR A 873 53.59 -46.91 -53.71
N LYS A 874 52.33 -47.33 -53.49
CA LYS A 874 51.22 -46.40 -53.20
C LYS A 874 50.98 -46.14 -51.72
N PHE A 875 51.44 -47.02 -50.83
CA PHE A 875 51.18 -46.94 -49.39
C PHE A 875 52.46 -47.00 -48.54
N ALA A 876 53.61 -46.58 -49.11
CA ALA A 876 54.93 -46.59 -48.47
C ALA A 876 55.00 -45.92 -47.08
N SER A 877 54.07 -45.00 -46.78
CA SER A 877 53.97 -44.30 -45.50
C SER A 877 53.40 -45.16 -44.36
N ASP A 878 52.73 -46.27 -44.67
CA ASP A 878 52.25 -47.25 -43.69
C ASP A 878 53.35 -48.30 -43.46
N THR A 879 54.19 -48.07 -42.44
CA THR A 879 55.44 -48.83 -42.25
C THR A 879 55.22 -50.31 -41.97
N ASP A 880 54.09 -50.69 -41.35
CA ASP A 880 53.76 -52.09 -41.08
C ASP A 880 53.33 -52.81 -42.36
N ALA A 881 52.47 -52.18 -43.17
CA ALA A 881 52.05 -52.73 -44.44
C ALA A 881 53.19 -52.82 -45.47
N ALA A 882 54.05 -51.79 -45.53
CA ALA A 882 55.23 -51.79 -46.35
C ALA A 882 56.18 -52.93 -45.94
N SER A 883 56.42 -53.13 -44.64
CA SER A 883 57.26 -54.22 -44.13
C SER A 883 56.69 -55.62 -44.45
N ARG A 884 55.37 -55.82 -44.35
CA ARG A 884 54.71 -57.08 -44.72
C ARG A 884 54.74 -57.36 -46.22
N ALA A 885 54.69 -56.33 -47.05
CA ALA A 885 54.87 -56.45 -48.49
C ALA A 885 56.33 -56.78 -48.86
N ASP A 886 57.29 -56.15 -48.18
CA ASP A 886 58.74 -56.32 -48.41
C ASP A 886 59.22 -57.74 -48.00
N THR A 887 58.76 -58.22 -46.85
CA THR A 887 59.12 -59.56 -46.34
C THR A 887 58.61 -60.73 -47.18
N ASN A 888 57.56 -60.52 -47.99
CA ASN A 888 56.95 -61.56 -48.83
C ASN A 888 57.14 -61.33 -50.34
N ALA A 889 57.73 -60.20 -50.74
CA ALA A 889 58.11 -59.96 -52.12
C ALA A 889 59.39 -60.76 -52.47
N PRO A 890 59.51 -61.31 -53.69
CA PRO A 890 60.76 -61.90 -54.13
C PRO A 890 61.85 -60.83 -54.20
N LEU A 891 63.07 -61.22 -53.80
CA LEU A 891 64.32 -60.44 -53.80
C LEU A 891 64.65 -59.72 -55.13
N SER A 892 63.87 -59.90 -56.19
CA SER A 892 64.01 -59.22 -57.48
C SER A 892 63.27 -57.87 -57.58
N LEU A 893 62.52 -57.46 -56.55
CA LEU A 893 61.76 -56.20 -56.50
C LEU A 893 62.21 -55.21 -55.40
N VAL A 894 63.16 -55.62 -54.56
CA VAL A 894 63.92 -54.75 -53.63
C VAL A 894 65.17 -54.25 -54.36
#